data_AF-A0A3P9Q4H3-F1
#
_entry.id   AF-A0A3P9Q4H3-F1
#
_cell.length_a   1.000
_cell.length_b   1.000
_cell.length_c   1.000
_cell.angle_alpha   90.00
_cell.angle_beta   90.00
_cell.angle_gamma   90.00
#
_symmetry.space_group_name_H-M   'P 1'
#
loop_
_entity.id
_entity.type
_entity.pdbx_description
1 polymer ?
#
loop_
_entity_poly.entity_id
_entity_poly.type
_entity_poly.pdbx_seq_one_letter_code
_entity_poly.pdbx_strand_id
1 'polypeptide(L)'
;MSTIYSTATVCLKDDPLNCQTLEPGLEHVMSNSRNYEERLHVWEGWRKEVGKRMRPLYEDYVDLKNEAAKLNGFQDYGAYWRYDYETLDEDVPYKYTRDQLMEDVRSIYKEIMPLYKELHAYVRSRLMEVYPGYIDSQGPLPAHLLGDMWGRFWTNLYPLSVPYPDKPDIDVSSAMVQQGWDETRFFKEAEKFFMSVGLYKMFDNFWTNSMLVKPNDGRNMVCHPTAWDMGNREDFRIKMCTKVNMDDFLTVHHEMGHNQYQMAYRNLSYILRDGANEGFHEGVGEIMSLSAATPKHLQSLGLLPSDFVYDSETEINFLLKQALTIVATLPFTYMLEEWRWQVFAGNISKDEWMKRWWEMKRELVGVVEPVPRDETYCDPPALFHVSGDYSFIRYFTRTIYQFQFQKALCDAAGHTGDLSSCDITGSKEAGTKLRNMLELGRSESWTRALETITGDVRMNAGPLLDYFKKLYDWLKENNQKHGRTVGWKTTVDPYSQYATKVRISLKAAMGDDAYSWNANEMYLFKANIAYALRQYYSQKDQNLPFTAENILTYEETPRISFYMVATHPGNPSTYIHKSDMDAAVRLYRGRINEAFQLDDYTLEFVGIVPTLAPPVQQPVQVWLVLFGVVMGLTVLVGVYLVITGVKERKKKSSKPPAENPYSIDVDGISNAAYEDTKDEQTEKL
;
A
#
# COMPACT_ATOMS: atom_id res chain seq x y z
N MET A 1 -5.84 -20.83 -1.89
CA MET A 1 -6.02 -19.39 -1.59
C MET A 1 -7.47 -19.06 -1.28
N SER A 2 -8.42 -19.22 -2.20
CA SER A 2 -9.84 -18.82 -2.04
C SER A 2 -10.51 -19.18 -0.70
N THR A 3 -10.29 -20.38 -0.16
CA THR A 3 -10.82 -20.79 1.16
C THR A 3 -10.32 -19.90 2.31
N ILE A 4 -9.04 -19.49 2.28
CA ILE A 4 -8.48 -18.57 3.28
C ILE A 4 -9.19 -17.22 3.18
N TYR A 5 -9.42 -16.73 1.96
CA TYR A 5 -10.13 -15.47 1.75
C TYR A 5 -11.59 -15.54 2.24
N SER A 6 -12.31 -16.64 2.00
CA SER A 6 -13.73 -16.74 2.36
C SER A 6 -14.01 -17.13 3.81
N THR A 7 -13.08 -17.77 4.51
CA THR A 7 -13.29 -18.27 5.89
C THR A 7 -12.36 -17.67 6.95
N ALA A 8 -11.46 -16.75 6.60
CA ALA A 8 -10.67 -16.04 7.61
C ALA A 8 -11.56 -15.06 8.40
N THR A 9 -11.23 -14.91 9.68
CA THR A 9 -11.96 -14.05 10.61
C THR A 9 -11.00 -13.15 11.37
N VAL A 10 -11.41 -11.92 11.65
CA VAL A 10 -10.69 -11.01 12.55
C VAL A 10 -11.61 -10.69 13.73
N CYS A 11 -11.09 -10.82 14.95
CA CYS A 11 -11.84 -10.53 16.17
C CYS A 11 -11.90 -9.02 16.43
N LEU A 12 -13.06 -8.50 16.81
CA LEU A 12 -13.27 -7.07 17.01
C LEU A 12 -12.44 -6.55 18.19
N LYS A 13 -12.01 -5.29 18.12
CA LYS A 13 -11.11 -4.69 19.13
C LYS A 13 -11.72 -4.71 20.54
N ASP A 14 -13.00 -4.35 20.64
CA ASP A 14 -13.70 -4.23 21.92
C ASP A 14 -14.40 -5.53 22.37
N ASP A 15 -14.44 -6.55 21.50
CA ASP A 15 -14.97 -7.89 21.82
C ASP A 15 -14.08 -8.97 21.18
N PRO A 16 -13.01 -9.42 21.88
CA PRO A 16 -12.07 -10.40 21.36
C PRO A 16 -12.64 -11.81 21.13
N LEU A 17 -13.87 -12.09 21.58
CA LEU A 17 -14.56 -13.36 21.31
C LEU A 17 -15.44 -13.30 20.05
N ASN A 18 -15.69 -12.09 19.54
CA ASN A 18 -16.53 -11.84 18.38
C ASN A 18 -15.67 -11.69 17.13
N CYS A 19 -15.44 -12.82 16.46
CA CYS A 19 -14.61 -12.91 15.27
C CYS A 19 -15.46 -12.92 13.98
N GLN A 20 -15.22 -11.91 13.15
CA GLN A 20 -16.04 -11.58 11.97
C GLN A 20 -15.31 -11.96 10.68
N THR A 21 -16.04 -12.55 9.73
CA THR A 21 -15.59 -12.69 8.33
C THR A 21 -15.58 -11.33 7.63
N LEU A 22 -14.86 -11.23 6.51
CA LEU A 22 -14.82 -10.01 5.68
C LEU A 22 -16.23 -9.52 5.34
N GLU A 23 -16.98 -10.35 4.60
CA GLU A 23 -18.39 -10.14 4.29
C GLU A 23 -19.27 -10.85 5.33
N PRO A 24 -20.32 -10.20 5.89
CA PRO A 24 -20.60 -8.75 5.87
C PRO A 24 -19.87 -7.98 6.98
N GLY A 25 -19.16 -8.66 7.90
CA GLY A 25 -18.77 -8.12 9.20
C GLY A 25 -17.70 -7.03 9.13
N LEU A 26 -16.50 -7.36 8.65
CA LEU A 26 -15.39 -6.40 8.61
C LEU A 26 -15.63 -5.28 7.58
N GLU A 27 -16.33 -5.57 6.48
CA GLU A 27 -16.74 -4.54 5.51
C GLU A 27 -17.69 -3.51 6.11
N HIS A 28 -18.60 -3.91 7.01
CA HIS A 28 -19.46 -2.96 7.71
C HIS A 28 -18.66 -1.96 8.55
N VAL A 29 -17.60 -2.41 9.24
CA VAL A 29 -16.68 -1.53 9.98
C VAL A 29 -15.92 -0.61 9.02
N MET A 30 -15.36 -1.16 7.94
CA MET A 30 -14.58 -0.39 6.97
C MET A 30 -15.40 0.60 6.14
N SER A 31 -16.71 0.41 6.01
CA SER A 31 -17.62 1.39 5.37
C SER A 31 -18.12 2.44 6.35
N ASN A 32 -18.59 2.04 7.55
CA ASN A 32 -19.34 2.92 8.45
C ASN A 32 -18.51 3.54 9.58
N SER A 33 -17.52 2.83 10.14
CA SER A 33 -16.77 3.34 11.28
C SER A 33 -16.02 4.63 10.91
N ARG A 34 -15.97 5.54 11.89
CA ARG A 34 -15.20 6.79 11.90
C ARG A 34 -14.13 6.79 13.01
N ASN A 35 -13.92 5.66 13.68
CA ASN A 35 -12.86 5.48 14.65
C ASN A 35 -11.57 5.05 13.93
N TYR A 36 -10.54 5.90 13.95
CA TYR A 36 -9.24 5.62 13.32
C TYR A 36 -8.67 4.27 13.75
N GLU A 37 -8.68 3.99 15.05
CA GLU A 37 -8.02 2.82 15.64
C GLU A 37 -8.77 1.52 15.39
N GLU A 38 -10.11 1.56 15.34
CA GLU A 38 -10.96 0.42 15.00
C GLU A 38 -10.76 0.03 13.53
N ARG A 39 -10.79 1.02 12.63
CA ARG A 39 -10.50 0.82 11.20
C ARG A 39 -9.08 0.29 10.98
N LEU A 40 -8.10 0.80 11.72
CA LEU A 40 -6.73 0.33 11.65
C LEU A 40 -6.59 -1.12 12.14
N HIS A 41 -7.24 -1.47 13.25
CA HIS A 41 -7.27 -2.83 13.78
C HIS A 41 -7.86 -3.83 12.78
N VAL A 42 -9.02 -3.52 12.20
CA VAL A 42 -9.68 -4.36 11.18
C VAL A 42 -8.83 -4.46 9.92
N TRP A 43 -8.29 -3.34 9.43
CA TRP A 43 -7.47 -3.29 8.23
C TRP A 43 -6.18 -4.12 8.38
N GLU A 44 -5.46 -3.95 9.49
CA GLU A 44 -4.21 -4.67 9.79
C GLU A 44 -4.47 -6.14 10.09
N GLY A 45 -5.49 -6.45 10.90
CA GLY A 45 -5.91 -7.81 11.22
C GLY A 45 -6.20 -8.63 9.96
N TRP A 46 -6.87 -8.05 8.96
CA TRP A 46 -7.11 -8.72 7.68
C TRP A 46 -5.80 -9.04 6.93
N ARG A 47 -4.81 -8.15 6.94
CA ARG A 47 -3.50 -8.39 6.31
C ARG A 47 -2.68 -9.45 7.06
N LYS A 48 -2.81 -9.52 8.38
CA LYS A 48 -2.20 -10.58 9.19
C LYS A 48 -2.84 -11.94 8.93
N GLU A 49 -4.16 -12.04 9.10
CA GLU A 49 -4.89 -13.32 9.04
C GLU A 49 -5.10 -13.88 7.64
N VAL A 50 -5.03 -13.03 6.60
CA VAL A 50 -5.09 -13.45 5.20
C VAL A 50 -3.76 -13.25 4.51
N GLY A 51 -3.24 -12.01 4.43
CA GLY A 51 -2.05 -11.68 3.63
C GLY A 51 -0.83 -12.55 3.96
N LYS A 52 -0.50 -12.74 5.25
CA LYS A 52 0.63 -13.61 5.65
C LYS A 52 0.41 -15.09 5.31
N ARG A 53 -0.83 -15.58 5.43
CA ARG A 53 -1.20 -16.96 5.08
C ARG A 53 -1.31 -17.19 3.57
N MET A 54 -1.56 -16.14 2.80
CA MET A 54 -1.50 -16.16 1.33
C MET A 54 -0.08 -16.13 0.80
N ARG A 55 0.87 -15.54 1.53
CA ARG A 55 2.24 -15.29 1.05
C ARG A 55 2.92 -16.48 0.36
N PRO A 56 3.16 -17.63 1.02
CA PRO A 56 3.80 -18.78 0.37
C PRO A 56 2.94 -19.36 -0.77
N LEU A 57 1.62 -19.36 -0.62
CA LEU A 57 0.70 -19.88 -1.65
C LEU A 57 0.71 -19.03 -2.93
N TYR A 58 0.93 -17.72 -2.80
CA TYR A 58 1.01 -16.81 -3.95
C TYR A 58 2.39 -16.92 -4.63
N GLU A 59 3.46 -17.21 -3.87
CA GLU A 59 4.78 -17.52 -4.43
C GLU A 59 4.78 -18.80 -5.28
N ASP A 60 4.16 -19.89 -4.80
CA ASP A 60 3.98 -21.13 -5.56
C ASP A 60 3.07 -20.91 -6.79
N TYR A 61 1.98 -20.15 -6.61
CA TYR A 61 1.03 -19.83 -7.67
C TYR A 61 1.69 -19.04 -8.82
N VAL A 62 2.52 -18.04 -8.53
CA VAL A 62 3.23 -17.26 -9.57
C VAL A 62 4.14 -18.17 -10.39
N ASP A 63 4.89 -19.06 -9.74
CA ASP A 63 5.83 -19.97 -10.42
C ASP A 63 5.06 -20.96 -11.33
N LEU A 64 4.03 -21.63 -10.80
CA LEU A 64 3.21 -22.59 -11.54
C LEU A 64 2.43 -21.95 -12.71
N LYS A 65 1.91 -20.73 -12.52
CA LYS A 65 1.21 -19.98 -13.58
C LYS A 65 2.15 -19.53 -14.68
N ASN A 66 3.37 -19.10 -14.33
CA ASN A 66 4.39 -18.76 -15.32
C ASN A 66 4.87 -19.98 -16.09
N GLU A 67 5.01 -21.15 -15.46
CA GLU A 67 5.30 -22.41 -16.16
C GLU A 67 4.20 -22.74 -17.16
N ALA A 68 2.92 -22.72 -16.72
CA ALA A 68 1.78 -22.96 -17.59
C ALA A 68 1.70 -21.96 -18.77
N ALA A 69 1.97 -20.68 -18.54
CA ALA A 69 1.98 -19.66 -19.59
C ALA A 69 3.08 -19.95 -20.64
N LYS A 70 4.29 -20.29 -20.19
CA LYS A 70 5.44 -20.62 -21.06
C LYS A 70 5.21 -21.88 -21.88
N LEU A 71 4.58 -22.91 -21.31
CA LEU A 71 4.17 -24.11 -22.04
C LEU A 71 3.12 -23.81 -23.14
N ASN A 72 2.34 -22.73 -22.99
CA ASN A 72 1.40 -22.22 -24.01
C ASN A 72 2.02 -21.16 -24.94
N GLY A 73 3.34 -20.94 -24.91
CA GLY A 73 4.04 -20.01 -25.81
C GLY A 73 4.02 -18.53 -25.38
N PHE A 74 3.56 -18.21 -24.17
CA PHE A 74 3.62 -16.86 -23.61
C PHE A 74 4.92 -16.62 -22.84
N GLN A 75 5.34 -15.35 -22.70
CA GLN A 75 6.56 -14.99 -21.96
C GLN A 75 6.38 -15.23 -20.44
N ASP A 76 5.23 -14.84 -19.92
CA ASP A 76 4.81 -14.91 -18.52
C ASP A 76 3.27 -14.94 -18.43
N TYR A 77 2.73 -15.10 -17.23
CA TYR A 77 1.28 -15.18 -17.03
C TYR A 77 0.54 -13.84 -17.25
N GLY A 78 1.22 -12.71 -17.06
CA GLY A 78 0.68 -11.40 -17.45
C GLY A 78 0.53 -11.28 -18.97
N ALA A 79 1.50 -11.73 -19.74
CA ALA A 79 1.43 -11.79 -21.20
C ALA A 79 0.31 -12.71 -21.71
N TYR A 80 -0.04 -13.75 -20.94
CA TYR A 80 -1.23 -14.58 -21.20
C TYR A 80 -2.55 -13.82 -20.97
N TRP A 81 -2.69 -12.99 -19.93
CA TRP A 81 -3.90 -12.18 -19.74
C TRP A 81 -4.02 -11.04 -20.76
N ARG A 82 -2.92 -10.34 -21.06
CA ARG A 82 -2.94 -9.25 -22.05
C ARG A 82 -3.31 -9.72 -23.46
N TYR A 83 -3.25 -11.04 -23.73
CA TYR A 83 -3.65 -11.67 -24.99
C TYR A 83 -5.10 -11.38 -25.37
N ASP A 84 -6.00 -11.18 -24.41
CA ASP A 84 -7.42 -10.91 -24.70
C ASP A 84 -7.64 -9.58 -25.47
N TYR A 85 -6.65 -8.68 -25.44
CA TYR A 85 -6.64 -7.43 -26.21
C TYR A 85 -5.81 -7.52 -27.50
N GLU A 86 -5.06 -8.59 -27.74
CA GLU A 86 -4.31 -8.79 -28.99
C GLU A 86 -5.25 -9.15 -30.13
N THR A 87 -5.19 -8.41 -31.23
CA THR A 87 -6.04 -8.67 -32.41
C THR A 87 -5.25 -9.42 -33.48
N LEU A 88 -5.91 -10.39 -34.12
CA LEU A 88 -5.39 -11.10 -35.30
C LEU A 88 -5.60 -10.30 -36.60
N ASP A 89 -6.00 -9.04 -36.49
CA ASP A 89 -6.36 -8.18 -37.61
C ASP A 89 -5.10 -7.67 -38.33
N GLU A 90 -5.03 -7.86 -39.64
CA GLU A 90 -3.90 -7.38 -40.46
C GLU A 90 -4.08 -5.92 -40.90
N ASP A 91 -5.32 -5.41 -40.90
CA ASP A 91 -5.60 -4.01 -41.21
C ASP A 91 -5.01 -3.11 -40.11
N VAL A 92 -4.09 -2.22 -40.53
CA VAL A 92 -3.30 -1.36 -39.62
C VAL A 92 -4.12 -0.61 -38.55
N PRO A 93 -5.32 -0.05 -38.84
CA PRO A 93 -6.13 0.62 -37.81
C PRO A 93 -6.62 -0.32 -36.70
N TYR A 94 -6.88 -1.60 -37.01
CA TYR A 94 -7.52 -2.55 -36.09
C TYR A 94 -6.52 -3.51 -35.42
N LYS A 95 -5.30 -3.62 -35.96
CA LYS A 95 -4.19 -4.34 -35.34
C LYS A 95 -3.85 -3.77 -33.96
N TYR A 96 -3.72 -4.64 -32.96
CA TYR A 96 -3.41 -4.29 -31.57
C TYR A 96 -2.56 -5.38 -30.92
N THR A 97 -1.60 -5.03 -30.07
CA THR A 97 -0.66 -5.98 -29.45
C THR A 97 -0.75 -5.99 -27.92
N ARG A 98 -0.24 -7.06 -27.29
CA ARG A 98 -0.15 -7.20 -25.83
C ARG A 98 0.63 -6.06 -25.15
N ASP A 99 1.62 -5.51 -25.83
CA ASP A 99 2.46 -4.44 -25.28
C ASP A 99 1.81 -3.06 -25.49
N GLN A 100 1.04 -2.87 -26.59
CA GLN A 100 0.26 -1.67 -26.82
C GLN A 100 -0.76 -1.42 -25.69
N LEU A 101 -1.36 -2.50 -25.14
CA LEU A 101 -2.21 -2.39 -23.94
C LEU A 101 -1.50 -1.71 -22.78
N MET A 102 -0.24 -2.07 -22.53
CA MET A 102 0.54 -1.49 -21.44
C MET A 102 0.86 -0.02 -21.72
N GLU A 103 1.21 0.32 -22.97
CA GLU A 103 1.49 1.70 -23.39
C GLU A 103 0.26 2.60 -23.27
N ASP A 104 -0.88 2.18 -23.82
CA ASP A 104 -2.13 2.94 -23.84
C ASP A 104 -2.65 3.17 -22.41
N VAL A 105 -2.68 2.12 -21.58
CA VAL A 105 -3.06 2.21 -20.15
C VAL A 105 -2.16 3.20 -19.40
N ARG A 106 -0.83 3.16 -19.65
CA ARG A 106 0.13 4.09 -19.06
C ARG A 106 0.00 5.53 -19.57
N SER A 107 -0.50 5.74 -20.79
CA SER A 107 -0.83 7.09 -21.31
C SER A 107 -2.09 7.63 -20.67
N ILE A 108 -3.18 6.87 -20.76
CA ILE A 108 -4.50 7.21 -20.21
C ILE A 108 -4.42 7.50 -18.71
N TYR A 109 -3.65 6.72 -17.97
CA TYR A 109 -3.40 6.98 -16.55
C TYR A 109 -2.77 8.37 -16.30
N LYS A 110 -1.82 8.81 -17.14
CA LYS A 110 -1.20 10.15 -17.03
C LYS A 110 -2.18 11.26 -17.40
N GLU A 111 -3.07 11.03 -18.36
CA GLU A 111 -4.12 11.97 -18.78
C GLU A 111 -5.17 12.19 -17.68
N ILE A 112 -5.49 11.15 -16.91
CA ILE A 112 -6.47 11.18 -15.80
C ILE A 112 -5.86 11.73 -14.49
N MET A 113 -4.53 11.62 -14.34
CA MET A 113 -3.83 12.00 -13.11
C MET A 113 -4.05 13.45 -12.61
N PRO A 114 -4.21 14.50 -13.46
CA PRO A 114 -4.54 15.84 -12.99
C PRO A 114 -5.87 15.91 -12.24
N LEU A 115 -6.93 15.30 -12.79
CA LEU A 115 -8.25 15.22 -12.15
C LEU A 115 -8.16 14.43 -10.83
N TYR A 116 -7.48 13.28 -10.84
CA TYR A 116 -7.30 12.48 -9.62
C TYR A 116 -6.55 13.25 -8.52
N LYS A 117 -5.51 14.03 -8.85
CA LYS A 117 -4.75 14.82 -7.86
C LYS A 117 -5.58 15.91 -7.19
N GLU A 118 -6.48 16.56 -7.93
CA GLU A 118 -7.41 17.56 -7.38
C GLU A 118 -8.46 16.92 -6.48
N LEU A 119 -9.01 15.75 -6.87
CA LEU A 119 -9.92 14.95 -6.06
C LEU A 119 -9.25 14.45 -4.77
N HIS A 120 -8.03 13.92 -4.88
CA HIS A 120 -7.21 13.45 -3.75
C HIS A 120 -6.95 14.57 -2.75
N ALA A 121 -6.51 15.74 -3.21
CA ALA A 121 -6.24 16.89 -2.33
C ALA A 121 -7.50 17.39 -1.62
N TYR A 122 -8.65 17.40 -2.31
CA TYR A 122 -9.95 17.72 -1.72
C TYR A 122 -10.33 16.71 -0.63
N VAL A 123 -10.36 15.41 -0.97
CA VAL A 123 -10.71 14.32 -0.03
C VAL A 123 -9.75 14.29 1.16
N ARG A 124 -8.45 14.50 0.95
CA ARG A 124 -7.47 14.60 2.04
C ARG A 124 -7.81 15.69 3.03
N SER A 125 -8.18 16.88 2.58
CA SER A 125 -8.59 17.96 3.51
C SER A 125 -9.84 17.61 4.30
N ARG A 126 -10.82 16.94 3.68
CA ARG A 126 -12.05 16.48 4.36
C ARG A 126 -11.76 15.39 5.39
N LEU A 127 -10.88 14.44 5.07
CA LEU A 127 -10.45 13.44 6.03
C LEU A 127 -9.60 14.04 7.17
N MET A 128 -8.86 15.13 6.94
CA MET A 128 -8.16 15.86 8.02
C MET A 128 -9.14 16.53 9.01
N GLU A 129 -10.30 16.99 8.54
CA GLU A 129 -11.37 17.54 9.40
C GLU A 129 -11.97 16.43 10.30
N VAL A 130 -12.04 15.19 9.81
CA VAL A 130 -12.58 14.01 10.54
C VAL A 130 -11.53 13.33 11.45
N TYR A 131 -10.27 13.28 11.01
CA TYR A 131 -9.16 12.59 11.67
C TYR A 131 -8.01 13.56 12.02
N PRO A 132 -8.23 14.52 12.93
CA PRO A 132 -7.25 15.55 13.25
C PRO A 132 -5.96 14.93 13.82
N GLY A 133 -4.81 15.34 13.26
CA GLY A 133 -3.48 14.87 13.67
C GLY A 133 -3.02 13.54 13.04
N TYR A 134 -3.89 12.81 12.33
CA TYR A 134 -3.56 11.51 11.72
C TYR A 134 -3.16 11.58 10.23
N ILE A 135 -3.37 12.72 9.57
CA ILE A 135 -3.16 12.91 8.13
C ILE A 135 -2.34 14.18 7.91
N ASP A 136 -1.20 14.06 7.22
CA ASP A 136 -0.37 15.19 6.82
C ASP A 136 -0.98 15.94 5.62
N SER A 137 -0.92 17.28 5.63
CA SER A 137 -1.53 18.12 4.59
C SER A 137 -0.90 18.00 3.21
N GLN A 138 0.30 17.44 3.12
CA GLN A 138 1.08 17.22 1.90
C GLN A 138 1.41 15.74 1.69
N GLY A 139 0.95 14.84 2.57
CA GLY A 139 1.24 13.41 2.53
C GLY A 139 0.20 12.56 1.78
N PRO A 140 0.52 11.29 1.49
CA PRO A 140 -0.44 10.31 1.03
C PRO A 140 -1.54 10.03 2.07
N LEU A 141 -2.67 9.47 1.63
CA LEU A 141 -3.80 9.09 2.49
C LEU A 141 -3.55 7.74 3.20
N PRO A 142 -3.81 7.60 4.51
CA PRO A 142 -3.70 6.31 5.20
C PRO A 142 -4.69 5.26 4.63
N ALA A 143 -4.18 4.10 4.23
CA ALA A 143 -4.90 3.09 3.45
C ALA A 143 -6.16 2.48 4.10
N HIS A 144 -6.32 2.67 5.42
CA HIS A 144 -7.46 2.17 6.19
C HIS A 144 -8.61 3.18 6.30
N LEU A 145 -8.42 4.43 5.84
CA LEU A 145 -9.41 5.52 5.95
C LEU A 145 -10.20 5.76 4.66
N LEU A 146 -10.12 4.86 3.68
CA LEU A 146 -10.58 5.07 2.30
C LEU A 146 -11.99 4.55 1.99
N GLY A 147 -12.79 4.22 3.01
CA GLY A 147 -14.19 3.81 2.84
C GLY A 147 -14.44 2.33 2.52
N ASP A 148 -13.42 1.56 2.19
CA ASP A 148 -13.48 0.10 2.11
C ASP A 148 -12.20 -0.56 2.69
N MET A 149 -12.08 -1.89 2.55
CA MET A 149 -10.96 -2.66 3.10
C MET A 149 -9.61 -2.38 2.41
N TRP A 150 -9.56 -1.88 1.17
CA TRP A 150 -8.34 -1.75 0.35
C TRP A 150 -8.04 -0.33 -0.17
N GLY A 151 -9.05 0.54 -0.14
CA GLY A 151 -9.12 1.78 -0.92
C GLY A 151 -9.45 1.53 -2.39
N ARG A 152 -10.33 0.56 -2.71
CA ARG A 152 -10.75 0.30 -4.11
C ARG A 152 -11.73 1.36 -4.58
N PHE A 153 -12.75 1.66 -3.77
CA PHE A 153 -13.74 2.70 -4.02
C PHE A 153 -13.82 3.65 -2.84
N TRP A 154 -13.98 4.95 -3.10
CA TRP A 154 -14.10 5.98 -2.05
C TRP A 154 -15.56 6.41 -1.83
N THR A 155 -16.53 5.70 -2.40
CA THR A 155 -17.98 6.00 -2.35
C THR A 155 -18.47 6.22 -0.91
N ASN A 156 -18.02 5.39 0.04
CA ASN A 156 -18.36 5.49 1.47
C ASN A 156 -17.76 6.72 2.19
N LEU A 157 -16.92 7.50 1.51
CA LEU A 157 -16.43 8.81 1.98
C LEU A 157 -17.37 9.96 1.61
N TYR A 158 -18.34 9.77 0.70
CA TYR A 158 -19.23 10.84 0.25
C TYR A 158 -19.89 11.62 1.39
N PRO A 159 -20.44 10.99 2.46
CA PRO A 159 -21.00 11.73 3.60
C PRO A 159 -19.99 12.57 4.39
N LEU A 160 -18.69 12.29 4.26
CA LEU A 160 -17.59 13.05 4.88
C LEU A 160 -17.04 14.15 3.96
N SER A 161 -17.34 14.09 2.66
CA SER A 161 -16.75 14.97 1.65
C SER A 161 -17.77 15.72 0.80
N VAL A 162 -19.06 15.69 1.14
CA VAL A 162 -20.10 16.40 0.38
C VAL A 162 -19.81 17.91 0.30
N PRO A 163 -19.76 18.52 -0.91
CA PRO A 163 -19.49 19.94 -1.08
C PRO A 163 -20.57 20.86 -0.49
N TYR A 164 -21.85 20.52 -0.74
CA TYR A 164 -23.01 21.31 -0.36
C TYR A 164 -24.00 20.43 0.44
N PRO A 165 -23.78 20.24 1.76
CA PRO A 165 -24.58 19.34 2.59
C PRO A 165 -26.04 19.78 2.77
N ASP A 166 -26.36 21.06 2.57
CA ASP A 166 -27.72 21.60 2.68
C ASP A 166 -28.59 21.30 1.44
N LYS A 167 -28.01 20.72 0.38
CA LYS A 167 -28.76 20.24 -0.81
C LYS A 167 -29.27 18.82 -0.58
N PRO A 168 -30.44 18.46 -1.14
CA PRO A 168 -30.93 17.08 -1.09
C PRO A 168 -29.91 16.13 -1.74
N ASP A 169 -29.63 15.01 -1.08
CA ASP A 169 -28.89 13.90 -1.70
C ASP A 169 -29.72 13.32 -2.85
N ILE A 170 -29.04 12.84 -3.89
CA ILE A 170 -29.64 12.12 -5.02
C ILE A 170 -29.89 10.65 -4.63
N ASP A 171 -29.48 10.24 -3.42
CA ASP A 171 -29.84 8.94 -2.83
C ASP A 171 -31.36 8.76 -2.63
N VAL A 172 -31.96 8.05 -3.58
CA VAL A 172 -33.38 7.71 -3.62
C VAL A 172 -33.77 6.50 -2.76
N SER A 173 -32.84 5.89 -2.01
CA SER A 173 -33.13 4.69 -1.19
C SER A 173 -34.29 4.91 -0.21
N SER A 174 -34.34 6.09 0.42
CA SER A 174 -35.42 6.44 1.34
C SER A 174 -36.78 6.58 0.64
N ALA A 175 -36.80 7.12 -0.58
CA ALA A 175 -38.00 7.24 -1.40
C ALA A 175 -38.50 5.87 -1.89
N MET A 176 -37.60 4.97 -2.31
CA MET A 176 -37.93 3.59 -2.69
C MET A 176 -38.66 2.86 -1.55
N VAL A 177 -38.11 2.92 -0.32
CA VAL A 177 -38.73 2.29 0.86
C VAL A 177 -40.07 2.94 1.21
N GLN A 178 -40.16 4.28 1.23
CA GLN A 178 -41.42 4.99 1.51
C GLN A 178 -42.53 4.69 0.50
N GLN A 179 -42.17 4.48 -0.77
CA GLN A 179 -43.09 4.10 -1.84
C GLN A 179 -43.40 2.60 -1.90
N GLY A 180 -42.83 1.78 -1.00
CA GLY A 180 -43.04 0.33 -0.97
C GLY A 180 -42.51 -0.39 -2.22
N TRP A 181 -41.34 0.03 -2.74
CA TRP A 181 -40.65 -0.74 -3.78
C TRP A 181 -40.15 -2.06 -3.21
N ASP A 182 -40.33 -3.14 -3.99
CA ASP A 182 -39.74 -4.45 -3.73
C ASP A 182 -38.54 -4.71 -4.67
N GLU A 183 -37.76 -5.76 -4.41
CA GLU A 183 -36.61 -6.12 -5.22
C GLU A 183 -37.02 -6.50 -6.65
N THR A 184 -38.20 -7.10 -6.81
CA THR A 184 -38.73 -7.50 -8.13
C THR A 184 -39.02 -6.28 -9.02
N ARG A 185 -39.44 -5.16 -8.44
CA ARG A 185 -39.67 -3.89 -9.14
C ARG A 185 -38.38 -3.35 -9.75
N PHE A 186 -37.22 -3.50 -9.08
CA PHE A 186 -35.94 -3.03 -9.62
C PHE A 186 -35.66 -3.66 -10.99
N PHE A 187 -35.78 -4.99 -11.10
CA PHE A 187 -35.58 -5.71 -12.36
C PHE A 187 -36.63 -5.35 -13.41
N LYS A 188 -37.87 -5.04 -13.01
CA LYS A 188 -38.93 -4.63 -13.94
C LYS A 188 -38.72 -3.22 -14.49
N GLU A 189 -38.25 -2.28 -13.68
CA GLU A 189 -37.89 -0.94 -14.19
C GLU A 189 -36.65 -1.00 -15.09
N ALA A 190 -35.65 -1.84 -14.75
CA ALA A 190 -34.52 -2.11 -15.63
C ALA A 190 -34.96 -2.70 -16.99
N GLU A 191 -35.82 -3.72 -17.00
CA GLU A 191 -36.36 -4.30 -18.25
C GLU A 191 -37.06 -3.22 -19.10
N LYS A 192 -37.88 -2.36 -18.49
CA LYS A 192 -38.52 -1.23 -19.20
C LYS A 192 -37.48 -0.26 -19.78
N PHE A 193 -36.41 0.06 -19.05
CA PHE A 193 -35.34 0.92 -19.55
C PHE A 193 -34.68 0.32 -20.81
N PHE A 194 -34.28 -0.95 -20.78
CA PHE A 194 -33.71 -1.64 -21.95
C PHE A 194 -34.70 -1.73 -23.13
N MET A 195 -35.96 -2.05 -22.86
CA MET A 195 -37.01 -2.02 -23.88
C MET A 195 -37.25 -0.61 -24.44
N SER A 196 -37.08 0.46 -23.63
CA SER A 196 -37.25 1.85 -24.07
C SER A 196 -36.26 2.21 -25.19
N VAL A 197 -35.00 1.81 -25.06
CA VAL A 197 -33.96 2.03 -26.09
C VAL A 197 -34.03 1.02 -27.25
N GLY A 198 -34.84 -0.03 -27.14
CA GLY A 198 -35.05 -1.01 -28.23
C GLY A 198 -34.10 -2.20 -28.20
N LEU A 199 -33.56 -2.51 -27.01
CA LEU A 199 -33.00 -3.80 -26.69
C LEU A 199 -34.13 -4.80 -26.30
N TYR A 200 -33.76 -5.98 -25.82
CA TYR A 200 -34.65 -7.13 -25.74
C TYR A 200 -35.50 -7.12 -24.45
N LYS A 201 -36.72 -7.65 -24.50
CA LYS A 201 -37.46 -8.07 -23.29
C LYS A 201 -36.77 -9.32 -22.72
N MET A 202 -36.66 -9.44 -21.39
CA MET A 202 -36.17 -10.66 -20.76
C MET A 202 -37.10 -11.84 -21.05
N PHE A 203 -36.53 -13.04 -21.13
CA PHE A 203 -37.28 -14.26 -21.35
C PHE A 203 -38.10 -14.67 -20.12
N ASP A 204 -39.20 -15.38 -20.31
CA ASP A 204 -40.11 -15.71 -19.20
C ASP A 204 -39.44 -16.63 -18.15
N ASN A 205 -38.47 -17.46 -18.56
CA ASN A 205 -37.66 -18.30 -17.68
C ASN A 205 -36.62 -17.53 -16.86
N PHE A 206 -36.17 -16.34 -17.30
CA PHE A 206 -35.29 -15.48 -16.48
C PHE A 206 -35.95 -15.18 -15.13
N TRP A 207 -37.25 -14.86 -15.15
CA TRP A 207 -38.02 -14.51 -13.95
C TRP A 207 -38.26 -15.68 -13.01
N THR A 208 -38.34 -16.92 -13.52
CA THR A 208 -38.54 -18.12 -12.69
C THR A 208 -37.25 -18.76 -12.21
N ASN A 209 -36.15 -18.59 -12.95
CA ASN A 209 -34.90 -19.32 -12.74
C ASN A 209 -33.80 -18.46 -12.11
N SER A 210 -33.90 -17.13 -12.19
CA SER A 210 -32.99 -16.21 -11.51
C SER A 210 -33.24 -16.22 -10.01
N MET A 211 -32.18 -15.91 -9.26
CA MET A 211 -32.24 -15.74 -7.83
C MET A 211 -32.04 -14.25 -7.54
N LEU A 212 -33.16 -13.52 -7.56
CA LEU A 212 -33.21 -12.05 -7.44
C LEU A 212 -33.23 -11.58 -5.97
N VAL A 213 -33.47 -12.49 -5.02
CA VAL A 213 -33.51 -12.24 -3.58
C VAL A 213 -32.80 -13.36 -2.84
N LYS A 214 -32.26 -13.07 -1.66
CA LYS A 214 -31.64 -14.09 -0.81
C LYS A 214 -32.73 -15.06 -0.29
N PRO A 215 -32.60 -16.38 -0.47
CA PRO A 215 -33.56 -17.34 0.08
C PRO A 215 -33.54 -17.37 1.62
N ASN A 216 -34.71 -17.41 2.23
CA ASN A 216 -34.91 -17.45 3.69
C ASN A 216 -34.92 -18.88 4.27
N ASP A 217 -34.46 -19.88 3.52
CA ASP A 217 -34.50 -21.31 3.88
C ASP A 217 -33.21 -21.83 4.53
N GLY A 218 -32.31 -20.92 4.92
CA GLY A 218 -31.05 -21.24 5.61
C GLY A 218 -29.92 -21.74 4.72
N ARG A 219 -30.08 -21.75 3.38
CA ARG A 219 -28.97 -22.13 2.48
C ARG A 219 -27.84 -21.10 2.51
N ASN A 220 -26.60 -21.58 2.61
CA ASN A 220 -25.40 -20.76 2.42
C ASN A 220 -25.15 -20.52 0.94
N MET A 221 -24.80 -19.29 0.56
CA MET A 221 -24.64 -18.88 -0.83
C MET A 221 -23.81 -17.60 -0.96
N VAL A 222 -23.14 -17.43 -2.11
CA VAL A 222 -22.35 -16.23 -2.42
C VAL A 222 -23.28 -15.13 -2.93
N CYS A 223 -23.43 -14.04 -2.17
CA CYS A 223 -24.36 -12.95 -2.47
C CYS A 223 -23.89 -11.98 -3.57
N HIS A 224 -22.61 -12.00 -3.95
CA HIS A 224 -22.04 -11.15 -4.99
C HIS A 224 -22.89 -11.18 -6.27
N PRO A 225 -23.34 -10.03 -6.81
CA PRO A 225 -24.10 -9.96 -8.07
C PRO A 225 -23.37 -10.66 -9.21
N THR A 226 -24.10 -11.38 -10.06
CA THR A 226 -23.56 -12.05 -11.25
C THR A 226 -24.67 -12.35 -12.26
N ALA A 227 -24.41 -12.10 -13.54
CA ALA A 227 -25.24 -12.45 -14.69
C ALA A 227 -24.69 -13.69 -15.44
N TRP A 228 -25.57 -14.59 -15.85
CA TRP A 228 -25.23 -15.91 -16.37
C TRP A 228 -25.91 -16.20 -17.71
N ASP A 229 -25.15 -16.59 -18.73
CA ASP A 229 -25.61 -17.35 -19.90
C ASP A 229 -25.40 -18.84 -19.61
N MET A 230 -26.47 -19.65 -19.63
CA MET A 230 -26.39 -21.10 -19.42
C MET A 230 -25.93 -21.87 -20.68
N GLY A 231 -25.53 -21.17 -21.74
CA GLY A 231 -24.91 -21.70 -22.97
C GLY A 231 -25.90 -22.20 -24.03
N ASN A 232 -27.17 -22.34 -23.69
CA ASN A 232 -28.22 -22.93 -24.54
C ASN A 232 -28.95 -21.94 -25.46
N ARG A 233 -28.57 -20.64 -25.45
CA ARG A 233 -29.23 -19.52 -26.17
C ARG A 233 -30.60 -19.08 -25.62
N GLU A 234 -31.13 -19.74 -24.59
CA GLU A 234 -32.52 -19.60 -24.15
C GLU A 234 -32.67 -19.35 -22.65
N ASP A 235 -31.64 -19.58 -21.84
CA ASP A 235 -31.67 -19.49 -20.37
C ASP A 235 -30.57 -18.55 -19.89
N PHE A 236 -30.98 -17.32 -19.62
CA PHE A 236 -30.16 -16.24 -19.05
C PHE A 236 -30.68 -15.93 -17.65
N ARG A 237 -29.79 -15.68 -16.69
CA ARG A 237 -30.16 -15.54 -15.27
C ARG A 237 -29.34 -14.46 -14.57
N ILE A 238 -29.89 -13.90 -13.50
CA ILE A 238 -29.14 -13.14 -12.49
C ILE A 238 -29.18 -13.87 -11.15
N LYS A 239 -28.05 -13.81 -10.43
CA LYS A 239 -27.92 -14.27 -9.05
C LYS A 239 -27.43 -13.08 -8.20
N MET A 240 -28.29 -12.54 -7.36
CA MET A 240 -28.04 -11.36 -6.53
C MET A 240 -28.82 -11.44 -5.21
N CYS A 241 -28.23 -10.97 -4.11
CA CYS A 241 -28.95 -10.78 -2.84
C CYS A 241 -29.50 -9.35 -2.75
N THR A 242 -30.42 -9.00 -3.67
CA THR A 242 -30.90 -7.62 -3.80
C THR A 242 -31.53 -7.09 -2.51
N LYS A 243 -31.29 -5.82 -2.23
CA LYS A 243 -31.88 -5.02 -1.15
C LYS A 243 -32.51 -3.76 -1.73
N VAL A 244 -33.50 -3.20 -1.04
CA VAL A 244 -34.16 -1.95 -1.47
C VAL A 244 -33.28 -0.73 -1.11
N ASN A 245 -32.33 -0.40 -1.99
CA ASN A 245 -31.51 0.82 -1.93
C ASN A 245 -31.04 1.24 -3.35
N MET A 246 -30.45 2.44 -3.47
CA MET A 246 -30.00 3.00 -4.74
C MET A 246 -28.84 2.22 -5.39
N ASP A 247 -27.85 1.77 -4.61
CA ASP A 247 -26.69 1.03 -5.14
C ASP A 247 -27.12 -0.30 -5.77
N ASP A 248 -28.02 -1.03 -5.09
CA ASP A 248 -28.65 -2.25 -5.59
C ASP A 248 -29.51 -1.98 -6.84
N PHE A 249 -30.23 -0.85 -6.91
CA PHE A 249 -31.02 -0.46 -8.09
C PHE A 249 -30.13 -0.21 -9.33
N LEU A 250 -28.98 0.45 -9.15
CA LEU A 250 -27.99 0.66 -10.21
C LEU A 250 -27.29 -0.66 -10.59
N THR A 251 -26.99 -1.50 -9.60
CA THR A 251 -26.43 -2.84 -9.80
C THR A 251 -27.36 -3.73 -10.62
N VAL A 252 -28.68 -3.64 -10.43
CA VAL A 252 -29.67 -4.37 -11.24
C VAL A 252 -29.64 -3.93 -12.72
N HIS A 253 -29.42 -2.64 -13.00
CA HIS A 253 -29.22 -2.15 -14.37
C HIS A 253 -27.91 -2.66 -14.96
N HIS A 254 -26.83 -2.71 -14.16
CA HIS A 254 -25.54 -3.28 -14.57
C HIS A 254 -25.65 -4.77 -14.94
N GLU A 255 -26.16 -5.60 -14.04
CA GLU A 255 -26.29 -7.05 -14.23
C GLU A 255 -27.24 -7.42 -15.38
N MET A 256 -28.34 -6.67 -15.54
CA MET A 256 -29.23 -6.88 -16.69
C MET A 256 -28.56 -6.43 -18.00
N GLY A 257 -27.67 -5.43 -17.98
CA GLY A 257 -26.84 -5.05 -19.13
C GLY A 257 -25.98 -6.22 -19.64
N HIS A 258 -25.40 -7.02 -18.74
CA HIS A 258 -24.69 -8.25 -19.12
C HIS A 258 -25.61 -9.27 -19.81
N ASN A 259 -26.81 -9.52 -19.27
CA ASN A 259 -27.76 -10.41 -19.94
C ASN A 259 -28.20 -9.87 -21.31
N GLN A 260 -28.36 -8.55 -21.47
CA GLN A 260 -28.73 -7.95 -22.76
C GLN A 260 -27.63 -8.15 -23.82
N TYR A 261 -26.35 -8.06 -23.43
CA TYR A 261 -25.23 -8.39 -24.30
C TYR A 261 -25.21 -9.89 -24.64
N GLN A 262 -25.36 -10.76 -23.63
CA GLN A 262 -25.46 -12.22 -23.79
C GLN A 262 -26.60 -12.62 -24.76
N MET A 263 -27.75 -11.94 -24.66
CA MET A 263 -28.90 -12.15 -25.52
C MET A 263 -28.70 -11.64 -26.95
N ALA A 264 -27.85 -10.63 -27.17
CA ALA A 264 -27.52 -10.11 -28.49
C ALA A 264 -26.68 -11.11 -29.30
N TYR A 265 -25.53 -11.54 -28.75
CA TYR A 265 -24.62 -12.45 -29.46
C TYR A 265 -25.01 -13.93 -29.39
N ARG A 266 -26.11 -14.31 -28.72
CA ARG A 266 -26.53 -15.71 -28.49
C ARG A 266 -26.62 -16.59 -29.74
N ASN A 267 -26.82 -15.98 -30.90
CA ASN A 267 -26.95 -16.68 -32.17
C ASN A 267 -25.60 -17.14 -32.76
N LEU A 268 -24.49 -16.54 -32.33
CA LEU A 268 -23.15 -16.91 -32.73
C LEU A 268 -22.78 -18.35 -32.31
N SER A 269 -21.71 -18.85 -32.92
CA SER A 269 -21.00 -20.06 -32.48
C SER A 269 -20.55 -19.91 -31.03
N TYR A 270 -20.62 -20.99 -30.23
CA TYR A 270 -20.41 -20.95 -28.78
C TYR A 270 -19.11 -20.24 -28.36
N ILE A 271 -18.00 -20.48 -29.06
CA ILE A 271 -16.69 -19.86 -28.76
C ILE A 271 -16.60 -18.35 -29.03
N LEU A 272 -17.60 -17.76 -29.69
CA LEU A 272 -17.67 -16.33 -30.00
C LEU A 272 -18.69 -15.58 -29.11
N ARG A 273 -19.30 -16.26 -28.14
CA ARG A 273 -20.35 -15.73 -27.25
C ARG A 273 -19.80 -15.11 -25.99
N ASP A 274 -19.09 -14.02 -26.17
CA ASP A 274 -18.44 -13.27 -25.12
C ASP A 274 -18.27 -11.83 -25.65
N GLY A 275 -17.88 -10.91 -24.78
CA GLY A 275 -17.62 -9.52 -25.14
C GLY A 275 -16.36 -9.41 -26.00
N ALA A 276 -16.28 -8.37 -26.84
CA ALA A 276 -15.20 -8.25 -27.81
C ALA A 276 -13.79 -8.27 -27.16
N ASN A 277 -13.69 -7.78 -25.91
CA ASN A 277 -12.68 -8.17 -24.92
C ASN A 277 -13.28 -8.09 -23.50
N GLU A 278 -12.52 -8.49 -22.47
CA GLU A 278 -12.96 -8.52 -21.06
C GLU A 278 -13.47 -7.18 -20.49
N GLY A 279 -13.09 -6.04 -21.09
CA GLY A 279 -13.55 -4.70 -20.70
C GLY A 279 -14.90 -4.31 -21.34
N PHE A 280 -15.32 -4.95 -22.43
CA PHE A 280 -16.55 -4.59 -23.14
C PHE A 280 -17.81 -5.01 -22.38
N HIS A 281 -17.86 -6.23 -21.85
CA HIS A 281 -18.98 -6.72 -21.04
C HIS A 281 -19.30 -5.75 -19.91
N GLU A 282 -18.25 -5.50 -19.15
CA GLU A 282 -18.15 -4.63 -18.01
C GLU A 282 -18.50 -3.16 -18.37
N GLY A 283 -18.05 -2.66 -19.53
CA GLY A 283 -18.41 -1.32 -20.03
C GLY A 283 -19.88 -1.18 -20.41
N VAL A 284 -20.50 -2.23 -20.94
CA VAL A 284 -21.93 -2.25 -21.30
C VAL A 284 -22.83 -2.22 -20.06
N GLY A 285 -22.49 -2.94 -18.99
CA GLY A 285 -23.25 -2.82 -17.73
C GLY A 285 -23.24 -1.40 -17.16
N GLU A 286 -22.08 -0.72 -17.22
CA GLU A 286 -21.91 0.58 -16.57
C GLU A 286 -22.48 1.80 -17.29
N ILE A 287 -22.76 1.74 -18.59
CA ILE A 287 -23.50 2.83 -19.25
C ILE A 287 -24.99 2.84 -18.86
N MET A 288 -25.51 1.69 -18.41
CA MET A 288 -26.90 1.53 -17.99
C MET A 288 -27.11 2.04 -16.58
N SER A 289 -26.21 1.69 -15.65
CA SER A 289 -26.17 2.26 -14.30
C SER A 289 -25.98 3.79 -14.37
N LEU A 290 -25.09 4.29 -15.23
CA LEU A 290 -24.82 5.73 -15.37
C LEU A 290 -26.06 6.51 -15.83
N SER A 291 -26.81 5.99 -16.81
CA SER A 291 -28.04 6.62 -17.32
C SER A 291 -29.18 6.54 -16.29
N ALA A 292 -29.34 5.39 -15.62
CA ALA A 292 -30.35 5.18 -14.58
C ALA A 292 -30.11 6.02 -13.30
N ALA A 293 -28.85 6.40 -13.03
CA ALA A 293 -28.46 7.26 -11.91
C ALA A 293 -28.77 8.76 -12.13
N THR A 294 -29.16 9.16 -13.35
CA THR A 294 -29.39 10.59 -13.63
C THR A 294 -30.64 11.12 -12.89
N PRO A 295 -30.61 12.34 -12.33
CA PRO A 295 -31.79 12.93 -11.68
C PRO A 295 -33.01 13.01 -12.60
N LYS A 296 -32.81 13.24 -13.90
CA LYS A 296 -33.87 13.21 -14.93
C LYS A 296 -34.56 11.84 -14.99
N HIS A 297 -33.79 10.75 -15.01
CA HIS A 297 -34.34 9.39 -15.01
C HIS A 297 -35.08 9.10 -13.68
N LEU A 298 -34.47 9.43 -12.54
CA LEU A 298 -35.05 9.23 -11.21
C LEU A 298 -36.36 10.04 -10.99
N GLN A 299 -36.46 11.26 -11.54
CA GLN A 299 -37.70 12.02 -11.59
C GLN A 299 -38.77 11.33 -12.44
N SER A 300 -38.39 10.75 -13.59
CA SER A 300 -39.34 10.02 -14.46
C SER A 300 -39.94 8.77 -13.80
N LEU A 301 -39.20 8.15 -12.87
CA LEU A 301 -39.65 7.03 -12.03
C LEU A 301 -40.48 7.49 -10.79
N GLY A 302 -40.59 8.80 -10.57
CA GLY A 302 -41.24 9.38 -9.38
C GLY A 302 -40.44 9.20 -8.09
N LEU A 303 -39.14 8.87 -8.17
CA LEU A 303 -38.27 8.69 -7.01
C LEU A 303 -37.68 10.01 -6.49
N LEU A 304 -37.54 11.01 -7.36
CA LEU A 304 -37.27 12.39 -6.98
C LEU A 304 -38.54 13.25 -7.13
N PRO A 305 -38.72 14.29 -6.29
CA PRO A 305 -39.83 15.23 -6.43
C PRO A 305 -39.89 15.90 -7.81
N SER A 306 -41.11 16.19 -8.30
CA SER A 306 -41.31 16.86 -9.59
C SER A 306 -40.81 18.32 -9.63
N ASP A 307 -40.64 18.92 -8.45
CA ASP A 307 -40.10 20.26 -8.22
C ASP A 307 -38.60 20.24 -7.80
N PHE A 308 -37.95 19.08 -7.80
CA PHE A 308 -36.51 18.97 -7.57
C PHE A 308 -35.74 19.75 -8.64
N VAL A 309 -34.92 20.71 -8.19
CA VAL A 309 -34.10 21.57 -9.06
C VAL A 309 -32.68 21.03 -9.12
N TYR A 310 -32.26 20.56 -10.28
CA TYR A 310 -30.87 20.21 -10.54
C TYR A 310 -30.05 21.47 -10.86
N ASP A 311 -29.59 22.15 -9.81
CA ASP A 311 -28.71 23.32 -9.90
C ASP A 311 -27.22 22.95 -9.90
N SER A 312 -26.34 23.94 -10.07
CA SER A 312 -24.88 23.74 -10.14
C SER A 312 -24.27 23.17 -8.85
N GLU A 313 -24.86 23.46 -7.68
CA GLU A 313 -24.38 22.90 -6.40
C GLU A 313 -24.76 21.41 -6.29
N THR A 314 -25.97 21.07 -6.71
CA THR A 314 -26.48 19.70 -6.79
C THR A 314 -25.73 18.87 -7.84
N GLU A 315 -25.37 19.47 -8.97
CA GLU A 315 -24.52 18.87 -10.01
C GLU A 315 -23.09 18.58 -9.50
N ILE A 316 -22.49 19.49 -8.73
CA ILE A 316 -21.17 19.24 -8.12
C ILE A 316 -21.24 18.14 -7.06
N ASN A 317 -22.31 18.08 -6.25
CA ASN A 317 -22.56 16.96 -5.34
C ASN A 317 -22.67 15.63 -6.11
N PHE A 318 -23.46 15.58 -7.19
CA PHE A 318 -23.60 14.39 -8.06
C PHE A 318 -22.25 13.94 -8.64
N LEU A 319 -21.54 14.86 -9.30
CA LEU A 319 -20.27 14.57 -9.95
C LEU A 319 -19.21 14.10 -8.94
N LEU A 320 -19.18 14.65 -7.73
CA LEU A 320 -18.26 14.15 -6.69
C LEU A 320 -18.63 12.72 -6.28
N LYS A 321 -19.92 12.41 -6.05
CA LYS A 321 -20.37 11.04 -5.72
C LYS A 321 -19.93 10.04 -6.80
N GLN A 322 -20.08 10.41 -8.08
CA GLN A 322 -19.59 9.61 -9.21
C GLN A 322 -18.06 9.51 -9.23
N ALA A 323 -17.32 10.59 -9.01
CA ALA A 323 -15.86 10.60 -9.04
C ALA A 323 -15.22 9.76 -7.92
N LEU A 324 -15.85 9.68 -6.75
CA LEU A 324 -15.42 8.82 -5.62
C LEU A 324 -15.54 7.32 -5.94
N THR A 325 -16.43 6.94 -6.85
CA THR A 325 -16.54 5.55 -7.34
C THR A 325 -15.64 5.34 -8.56
N ILE A 326 -15.71 6.23 -9.55
CA ILE A 326 -15.16 6.04 -10.89
C ILE A 326 -13.71 6.53 -11.01
N VAL A 327 -13.44 7.79 -10.64
CA VAL A 327 -12.11 8.39 -10.80
C VAL A 327 -11.14 7.85 -9.74
N ALA A 328 -11.62 7.68 -8.50
CA ALA A 328 -10.78 7.25 -7.39
C ALA A 328 -10.24 5.81 -7.53
N THR A 329 -10.96 4.92 -8.22
CA THR A 329 -10.54 3.52 -8.40
C THR A 329 -9.47 3.34 -9.48
N LEU A 330 -9.35 4.27 -10.43
CA LEU A 330 -8.49 4.10 -11.61
C LEU A 330 -7.00 3.97 -11.26
N PRO A 331 -6.41 4.81 -10.40
CA PRO A 331 -5.01 4.63 -9.97
C PRO A 331 -4.78 3.32 -9.22
N PHE A 332 -5.73 2.89 -8.38
CA PHE A 332 -5.63 1.63 -7.66
C PHE A 332 -5.65 0.43 -8.63
N THR A 333 -6.56 0.45 -9.60
CA THR A 333 -6.72 -0.61 -10.61
C THR A 333 -5.50 -0.71 -11.51
N TYR A 334 -5.00 0.42 -12.02
CA TYR A 334 -3.77 0.46 -12.81
C TYR A 334 -2.55 -0.02 -12.02
N MET A 335 -2.32 0.54 -10.82
CA MET A 335 -1.16 0.18 -9.99
C MET A 335 -1.15 -1.30 -9.63
N LEU A 336 -2.31 -1.87 -9.31
CA LEU A 336 -2.44 -3.27 -8.93
C LEU A 336 -2.03 -4.20 -10.08
N GLU A 337 -2.51 -3.95 -11.29
CA GLU A 337 -2.17 -4.81 -12.42
C GLU A 337 -0.73 -4.58 -12.91
N GLU A 338 -0.24 -3.34 -12.92
CA GLU A 338 1.16 -3.03 -13.24
C GLU A 338 2.12 -3.78 -12.28
N TRP A 339 1.80 -3.86 -10.98
CA TRP A 339 2.58 -4.68 -10.03
C TRP A 339 2.52 -6.17 -10.39
N ARG A 340 1.33 -6.71 -10.72
CA ARG A 340 1.18 -8.13 -11.11
C ARG A 340 1.94 -8.46 -12.38
N TRP A 341 1.89 -7.61 -13.40
CA TRP A 341 2.66 -7.78 -14.64
C TRP A 341 4.16 -7.81 -14.37
N GLN A 342 4.67 -6.93 -13.50
CA GLN A 342 6.09 -6.95 -13.11
C GLN A 342 6.48 -8.17 -12.26
N VAL A 343 5.59 -8.67 -11.40
CA VAL A 343 5.80 -9.92 -10.64
C VAL A 343 5.82 -11.13 -11.56
N PHE A 344 4.87 -11.27 -12.49
CA PHE A 344 4.86 -12.40 -13.44
C PHE A 344 6.08 -12.36 -14.38
N ALA A 345 6.48 -11.18 -14.86
CA ALA A 345 7.69 -11.01 -15.66
C ALA A 345 9.00 -11.28 -14.88
N GLY A 346 8.96 -11.34 -13.54
CA GLY A 346 10.15 -11.50 -12.69
C GLY A 346 10.96 -10.22 -12.50
N ASN A 347 10.40 -9.05 -12.86
CA ASN A 347 11.03 -7.74 -12.67
C ASN A 347 11.01 -7.27 -11.20
N ILE A 348 10.15 -7.86 -10.37
CA ILE A 348 10.15 -7.70 -8.91
C ILE A 348 10.44 -9.08 -8.31
N SER A 349 11.58 -9.21 -7.63
CA SER A 349 11.95 -10.45 -6.93
C SER A 349 11.07 -10.68 -5.71
N LYS A 350 10.94 -11.94 -5.28
CA LYS A 350 10.05 -12.32 -4.15
C LYS A 350 10.38 -11.51 -2.89
N ASP A 351 11.66 -11.28 -2.60
CA ASP A 351 12.15 -10.48 -1.47
C ASP A 351 11.94 -8.96 -1.57
N GLU A 352 11.32 -8.46 -2.65
CA GLU A 352 10.91 -7.05 -2.79
C GLU A 352 9.41 -6.86 -3.10
N TRP A 353 8.59 -7.91 -3.03
CA TRP A 353 7.17 -7.88 -3.37
C TRP A 353 6.38 -6.81 -2.61
N MET A 354 6.47 -6.80 -1.28
CA MET A 354 5.74 -5.87 -0.41
C MET A 354 6.36 -4.48 -0.41
N LYS A 355 7.69 -4.39 -0.47
CA LYS A 355 8.41 -3.13 -0.68
C LYS A 355 7.91 -2.41 -1.94
N ARG A 356 7.97 -3.07 -3.10
CA ARG A 356 7.58 -2.46 -4.39
C ARG A 356 6.09 -2.19 -4.48
N TRP A 357 5.25 -3.04 -3.88
CA TRP A 357 3.81 -2.78 -3.76
C TRP A 357 3.52 -1.44 -3.07
N TRP A 358 4.16 -1.17 -1.92
CA TRP A 358 3.91 0.06 -1.16
C TRP A 358 4.61 1.29 -1.75
N GLU A 359 5.80 1.14 -2.35
CA GLU A 359 6.39 2.19 -3.20
C GLU A 359 5.42 2.62 -4.31
N MET A 360 4.91 1.66 -5.11
CA MET A 360 3.97 1.93 -6.19
C MET A 360 2.64 2.49 -5.69
N LYS A 361 2.12 2.02 -4.55
CA LYS A 361 0.87 2.55 -3.94
C LYS A 361 1.03 3.98 -3.45
N ARG A 362 2.20 4.34 -2.91
CA ARG A 362 2.55 5.73 -2.54
C ARG A 362 2.73 6.60 -3.77
N GLU A 363 3.44 6.14 -4.80
CA GLU A 363 3.75 6.92 -6.01
C GLU A 363 2.54 7.14 -6.92
N LEU A 364 1.78 6.09 -7.20
CA LEU A 364 0.70 6.11 -8.19
C LEU A 364 -0.65 6.45 -7.54
N VAL A 365 -0.99 5.81 -6.42
CA VAL A 365 -2.31 6.02 -5.78
C VAL A 365 -2.27 7.17 -4.77
N GLY A 366 -1.10 7.56 -4.26
CA GLY A 366 -1.01 8.55 -3.19
C GLY A 366 -1.60 8.03 -1.87
N VAL A 367 -1.43 6.74 -1.61
CA VAL A 367 -1.95 6.03 -0.44
C VAL A 367 -0.80 5.35 0.29
N VAL A 368 -0.81 5.41 1.62
CA VAL A 368 0.26 4.92 2.50
C VAL A 368 -0.25 3.87 3.48
N GLU A 369 0.59 2.87 3.72
CA GLU A 369 0.42 1.89 4.77
C GLU A 369 0.44 2.58 6.15
N PRO A 370 -0.56 2.36 7.01
CA PRO A 370 -0.59 2.95 8.36
C PRO A 370 0.38 2.28 9.35
N VAL A 371 0.91 1.11 8.98
CA VAL A 371 1.82 0.27 9.75
C VAL A 371 2.91 -0.21 8.80
N PRO A 372 4.20 -0.21 9.21
CA PRO A 372 5.29 -0.68 8.35
C PRO A 372 5.08 -2.11 7.84
N ARG A 373 5.77 -2.43 6.75
CA ARG A 373 5.56 -3.67 5.99
C ARG A 373 6.87 -4.39 5.72
N ASP A 374 6.85 -5.68 6.02
CA ASP A 374 7.91 -6.64 5.71
C ASP A 374 7.40 -7.68 4.70
N GLU A 375 8.31 -8.50 4.17
CA GLU A 375 7.98 -9.54 3.18
C GLU A 375 7.29 -10.78 3.77
N THR A 376 7.00 -10.83 5.07
CA THR A 376 6.11 -11.87 5.62
C THR A 376 4.64 -11.59 5.25
N TYR A 377 4.32 -10.35 4.87
CA TYR A 377 3.01 -9.97 4.34
C TYR A 377 2.89 -10.30 2.84
N CYS A 378 1.63 -10.40 2.40
CA CYS A 378 1.24 -10.37 0.99
C CYS A 378 -0.11 -9.65 0.90
N ASP A 379 -0.08 -8.31 0.93
CA ASP A 379 -1.29 -7.50 0.92
C ASP A 379 -2.10 -7.60 -0.39
N PRO A 380 -1.52 -7.79 -1.59
CA PRO A 380 -2.29 -7.96 -2.83
C PRO A 380 -3.28 -9.15 -2.82
N PRO A 381 -2.89 -10.40 -2.48
CA PRO A 381 -3.84 -11.52 -2.35
C PRO A 381 -4.79 -11.42 -1.14
N ALA A 382 -4.69 -10.38 -0.29
CA ALA A 382 -5.76 -10.05 0.64
C ALA A 382 -6.96 -9.36 -0.06
N LEU A 383 -6.95 -9.21 -1.39
CA LEU A 383 -8.08 -8.86 -2.27
C LEU A 383 -8.63 -10.10 -2.99
N PHE A 384 -9.96 -10.16 -3.19
CA PHE A 384 -10.66 -11.26 -3.88
C PHE A 384 -10.04 -11.61 -5.23
N HIS A 385 -9.92 -10.63 -6.14
CA HIS A 385 -9.51 -10.86 -7.53
C HIS A 385 -8.09 -11.42 -7.66
N VAL A 386 -7.19 -11.07 -6.72
CA VAL A 386 -5.81 -11.54 -6.72
C VAL A 386 -5.71 -12.97 -6.17
N SER A 387 -6.42 -13.28 -5.06
CA SER A 387 -6.45 -14.63 -4.49
C SER A 387 -7.38 -15.61 -5.23
N GLY A 388 -8.29 -15.09 -6.06
CA GLY A 388 -9.23 -15.80 -6.91
C GLY A 388 -8.81 -15.94 -8.38
N ASP A 389 -7.61 -15.52 -8.77
CA ASP A 389 -7.06 -15.73 -10.12
C ASP A 389 -7.85 -15.02 -11.26
N TYR A 390 -8.26 -13.77 -11.00
CA TYR A 390 -8.93 -12.91 -11.98
C TYR A 390 -8.00 -11.79 -12.50
N SER A 391 -8.06 -11.48 -13.80
CA SER A 391 -7.50 -10.25 -14.38
C SER A 391 -8.15 -9.02 -13.74
N PHE A 392 -7.37 -7.97 -13.48
CA PHE A 392 -7.89 -6.72 -12.91
C PHE A 392 -7.93 -5.57 -13.93
N ILE A 393 -7.22 -5.65 -15.06
CA ILE A 393 -7.15 -4.54 -16.04
C ILE A 393 -8.50 -4.24 -16.70
N ARG A 394 -9.38 -5.25 -16.83
CA ARG A 394 -10.80 -5.09 -17.21
C ARG A 394 -11.49 -3.91 -16.53
N TYR A 395 -11.25 -3.64 -15.25
CA TYR A 395 -11.92 -2.53 -14.55
C TYR A 395 -11.40 -1.15 -14.97
N PHE A 396 -10.14 -1.08 -15.43
CA PHE A 396 -9.57 0.15 -15.99
C PHE A 396 -10.12 0.38 -17.40
N THR A 397 -9.99 -0.62 -18.29
CA THR A 397 -10.40 -0.53 -19.70
C THR A 397 -11.91 -0.34 -19.85
N ARG A 398 -12.73 -1.10 -19.09
CA ARG A 398 -14.17 -0.87 -18.87
C ARG A 398 -14.50 0.60 -18.67
N THR A 399 -13.80 1.25 -17.75
CA THR A 399 -14.14 2.60 -17.32
C THR A 399 -13.85 3.59 -18.44
N ILE A 400 -12.82 3.36 -19.26
CA ILE A 400 -12.57 4.18 -20.46
C ILE A 400 -13.64 3.94 -21.53
N TYR A 401 -13.93 2.66 -21.83
CA TYR A 401 -14.96 2.28 -22.78
C TYR A 401 -16.35 2.83 -22.38
N GLN A 402 -16.70 2.81 -21.10
CA GLN A 402 -17.96 3.34 -20.56
C GLN A 402 -18.21 4.78 -21.02
N PHE A 403 -17.24 5.69 -20.87
CA PHE A 403 -17.45 7.09 -21.28
C PHE A 403 -17.37 7.29 -22.80
N GLN A 404 -16.55 6.52 -23.52
CA GLN A 404 -16.58 6.54 -24.99
C GLN A 404 -17.97 6.10 -25.50
N PHE A 405 -18.50 4.99 -25.00
CA PHE A 405 -19.85 4.49 -25.30
C PHE A 405 -20.91 5.51 -24.89
N GLN A 406 -20.88 6.03 -23.65
CA GLN A 406 -21.85 7.03 -23.18
C GLN A 406 -21.89 8.24 -24.11
N LYS A 407 -20.73 8.83 -24.45
CA LYS A 407 -20.66 9.95 -25.38
C LYS A 407 -21.31 9.62 -26.73
N ALA A 408 -20.92 8.52 -27.35
CA ALA A 408 -21.41 8.16 -28.67
C ALA A 408 -22.91 7.77 -28.71
N LEU A 409 -23.47 7.32 -27.59
CA LEU A 409 -24.90 7.05 -27.41
C LEU A 409 -25.69 8.33 -27.10
N CYS A 410 -25.13 9.26 -26.33
CA CYS A 410 -25.69 10.58 -26.07
C CYS A 410 -25.75 11.44 -27.34
N ASP A 411 -24.68 11.42 -28.15
CA ASP A 411 -24.65 12.05 -29.48
C ASP A 411 -25.75 11.46 -30.38
N ALA A 412 -25.96 10.14 -30.34
CA ALA A 412 -27.00 9.45 -31.11
C ALA A 412 -28.43 9.71 -30.58
N ALA A 413 -28.59 9.99 -29.28
CA ALA A 413 -29.83 10.42 -28.67
C ALA A 413 -30.15 11.91 -28.91
N GLY A 414 -29.26 12.65 -29.59
CA GLY A 414 -29.43 14.09 -29.87
C GLY A 414 -29.25 14.98 -28.64
N HIS A 415 -28.53 14.51 -27.62
CA HIS A 415 -28.24 15.30 -26.40
C HIS A 415 -27.24 16.42 -26.70
N THR A 416 -27.54 17.63 -26.23
CA THR A 416 -26.73 18.84 -26.49
C THR A 416 -26.19 19.52 -25.22
N GLY A 417 -26.58 19.03 -24.03
CA GLY A 417 -26.06 19.50 -22.76
C GLY A 417 -24.78 18.78 -22.35
N ASP A 418 -24.34 19.01 -21.10
CA ASP A 418 -23.19 18.31 -20.54
C ASP A 418 -23.40 16.79 -20.50
N LEU A 419 -22.34 16.02 -20.75
CA LEU A 419 -22.42 14.55 -20.83
C LEU A 419 -22.91 13.91 -19.52
N SER A 420 -22.65 14.57 -18.38
CA SER A 420 -23.14 14.20 -17.04
C SER A 420 -24.66 14.25 -16.88
N SER A 421 -25.36 15.02 -17.71
CA SER A 421 -26.82 15.19 -17.69
C SER A 421 -27.55 14.33 -18.71
N CYS A 422 -26.81 13.56 -19.53
CA CYS A 422 -27.37 12.73 -20.58
C CYS A 422 -28.09 11.49 -20.02
N ASP A 423 -29.31 11.28 -20.50
CA ASP A 423 -30.11 10.08 -20.27
C ASP A 423 -30.61 9.57 -21.63
N ILE A 424 -30.21 8.35 -22.01
CA ILE A 424 -30.54 7.72 -23.30
C ILE A 424 -31.95 7.09 -23.30
N THR A 425 -32.68 7.08 -22.18
CA THR A 425 -34.02 6.49 -22.05
C THR A 425 -34.94 6.89 -23.20
N GLY A 426 -35.49 5.91 -23.90
CA GLY A 426 -36.40 6.11 -25.03
C GLY A 426 -35.76 6.36 -26.40
N SER A 427 -34.44 6.58 -26.51
CA SER A 427 -33.79 6.71 -27.83
C SER A 427 -33.57 5.35 -28.49
N LYS A 428 -34.28 5.13 -29.61
CA LYS A 428 -34.13 3.92 -30.44
C LYS A 428 -32.86 3.98 -31.31
N GLU A 429 -32.40 5.17 -31.61
CA GLU A 429 -31.20 5.46 -32.37
C GLU A 429 -29.96 5.05 -31.57
N ALA A 430 -29.87 5.50 -30.32
CA ALA A 430 -28.83 5.07 -29.38
C ALA A 430 -28.86 3.56 -29.15
N GLY A 431 -30.02 2.98 -28.82
CA GLY A 431 -30.13 1.54 -28.59
C GLY A 431 -29.86 0.67 -29.82
N THR A 432 -30.15 1.16 -31.04
CA THR A 432 -29.76 0.49 -32.29
C THR A 432 -28.25 0.51 -32.46
N LYS A 433 -27.61 1.66 -32.26
CA LYS A 433 -26.15 1.81 -32.37
C LYS A 433 -25.41 0.94 -31.34
N LEU A 434 -25.93 0.86 -30.11
CA LEU A 434 -25.47 -0.09 -29.10
C LEU A 434 -25.65 -1.54 -29.57
N ARG A 435 -26.87 -1.94 -29.94
CA ARG A 435 -27.19 -3.33 -30.35
C ARG A 435 -26.30 -3.83 -31.48
N ASN A 436 -26.00 -2.98 -32.47
CA ASN A 436 -25.12 -3.32 -33.58
C ASN A 436 -23.71 -3.74 -33.12
N MET A 437 -23.19 -3.18 -32.02
CA MET A 437 -21.94 -3.63 -31.40
C MET A 437 -22.15 -4.88 -30.55
N LEU A 438 -23.25 -4.97 -29.78
CA LEU A 438 -23.54 -6.12 -28.93
C LEU A 438 -23.72 -7.43 -29.72
N GLU A 439 -24.31 -7.36 -30.93
CA GLU A 439 -24.56 -8.52 -31.78
C GLU A 439 -23.27 -9.13 -32.39
N LEU A 440 -22.13 -8.42 -32.35
CA LEU A 440 -20.82 -8.93 -32.81
C LEU A 440 -20.19 -9.95 -31.85
N GLY A 441 -20.43 -9.85 -30.54
CA GLY A 441 -19.72 -10.65 -29.54
C GLY A 441 -18.19 -10.62 -29.74
N ARG A 442 -17.57 -11.80 -29.89
CA ARG A 442 -16.15 -11.98 -30.30
C ARG A 442 -15.96 -12.38 -31.79
N SER A 443 -16.94 -12.16 -32.66
CA SER A 443 -16.77 -12.49 -34.09
C SER A 443 -15.83 -11.54 -34.84
N GLU A 444 -15.66 -10.32 -34.33
CA GLU A 444 -14.82 -9.27 -34.89
C GLU A 444 -13.75 -8.83 -33.88
N SER A 445 -12.71 -8.13 -34.36
CA SER A 445 -11.70 -7.52 -33.48
C SER A 445 -12.32 -6.43 -32.59
N TRP A 446 -11.90 -6.32 -31.32
CA TRP A 446 -12.47 -5.36 -30.38
C TRP A 446 -12.33 -3.90 -30.84
N THR A 447 -11.33 -3.61 -31.66
CA THR A 447 -11.09 -2.32 -32.30
C THR A 447 -12.15 -1.98 -33.37
N ARG A 448 -12.66 -2.97 -34.13
CA ARG A 448 -13.84 -2.82 -35.02
C ARG A 448 -15.14 -2.73 -34.24
N ALA A 449 -15.26 -3.51 -33.16
CA ALA A 449 -16.41 -3.43 -32.26
C ALA A 449 -16.50 -2.04 -31.60
N LEU A 450 -15.36 -1.46 -31.20
CA LEU A 450 -15.27 -0.08 -30.68
C LEU A 450 -15.69 0.94 -31.74
N GLU A 451 -15.18 0.83 -32.96
CA GLU A 451 -15.49 1.76 -34.05
C GLU A 451 -17.00 1.74 -34.39
N THR A 452 -17.60 0.55 -34.39
CA THR A 452 -19.05 0.36 -34.63
C THR A 452 -19.93 1.19 -33.69
N ILE A 453 -19.52 1.36 -32.42
CA ILE A 453 -20.25 2.15 -31.42
C ILE A 453 -19.70 3.58 -31.24
N THR A 454 -18.41 3.85 -31.41
CA THR A 454 -17.83 5.18 -31.09
C THR A 454 -17.34 5.96 -32.30
N GLY A 455 -16.91 5.27 -33.35
CA GLY A 455 -16.04 5.83 -34.39
C GLY A 455 -14.55 5.87 -34.02
N ASP A 456 -14.17 5.48 -32.80
CA ASP A 456 -12.78 5.34 -32.38
C ASP A 456 -12.29 3.89 -32.60
N VAL A 457 -11.02 3.71 -32.94
CA VAL A 457 -10.36 2.39 -32.99
C VAL A 457 -9.43 2.12 -31.79
N ARG A 458 -9.41 3.01 -30.79
CA ARG A 458 -8.54 2.95 -29.60
C ARG A 458 -9.26 3.46 -28.34
N MET A 459 -8.75 3.05 -27.19
CA MET A 459 -9.18 3.59 -25.89
C MET A 459 -8.85 5.09 -25.80
N ASN A 460 -9.78 5.90 -25.30
CA ASN A 460 -9.66 7.34 -25.25
C ASN A 460 -10.22 7.90 -23.92
N ALA A 461 -9.37 8.59 -23.14
CA ALA A 461 -9.75 9.18 -21.86
C ALA A 461 -10.60 10.46 -21.98
N GLY A 462 -10.61 11.10 -23.16
CA GLY A 462 -11.28 12.39 -23.40
C GLY A 462 -12.72 12.44 -22.90
N PRO A 463 -13.61 11.51 -23.30
CA PRO A 463 -15.00 11.47 -22.84
C PRO A 463 -15.18 11.35 -21.32
N LEU A 464 -14.26 10.70 -20.60
CA LEU A 464 -14.27 10.64 -19.14
C LEU A 464 -13.90 12.01 -18.55
N LEU A 465 -12.87 12.65 -19.10
CA LEU A 465 -12.45 13.99 -18.66
C LEU A 465 -13.52 15.05 -18.95
N ASP A 466 -14.21 14.94 -20.08
CA ASP A 466 -15.34 15.81 -20.45
C ASP A 466 -16.52 15.63 -19.47
N TYR A 467 -16.87 14.39 -19.12
CA TYR A 467 -17.92 14.09 -18.13
C TYR A 467 -17.64 14.76 -16.78
N PHE A 468 -16.41 14.69 -16.29
CA PHE A 468 -16.00 15.24 -15.00
C PHE A 468 -15.51 16.70 -15.06
N LYS A 469 -15.57 17.37 -16.23
CA LYS A 469 -14.95 18.68 -16.43
C LYS A 469 -15.40 19.75 -15.43
N LYS A 470 -16.70 19.87 -15.18
CA LYS A 470 -17.23 20.84 -14.19
C LYS A 470 -16.70 20.60 -12.78
N LEU A 471 -16.61 19.33 -12.37
CA LEU A 471 -16.04 18.96 -11.09
C LEU A 471 -14.54 19.26 -11.04
N TYR A 472 -13.79 19.00 -12.12
CA TYR A 472 -12.37 19.32 -12.19
C TYR A 472 -12.10 20.82 -11.99
N ASP A 473 -12.82 21.66 -12.72
CA ASP A 473 -12.67 23.12 -12.62
C ASP A 473 -13.08 23.61 -11.22
N TRP A 474 -14.19 23.10 -10.67
CA TRP A 474 -14.61 23.40 -9.29
C TRP A 474 -13.60 22.94 -8.24
N LEU A 475 -13.03 21.73 -8.36
CA LEU A 475 -12.05 21.19 -7.42
C LEU A 475 -10.79 22.07 -7.39
N LYS A 476 -10.29 22.49 -8.55
CA LYS A 476 -9.14 23.41 -8.66
C LYS A 476 -9.41 24.73 -7.94
N GLU A 477 -10.53 25.38 -8.24
CA GLU A 477 -10.92 26.63 -7.60
C GLU A 477 -11.10 26.46 -6.08
N ASN A 478 -11.73 25.37 -5.65
CA ASN A 478 -11.96 25.07 -4.24
C ASN A 478 -10.65 24.77 -3.49
N ASN A 479 -9.75 24.00 -4.09
CA ASN A 479 -8.44 23.67 -3.52
C ASN A 479 -7.55 24.92 -3.43
N GLN A 480 -7.52 25.76 -4.48
CA GLN A 480 -6.80 27.02 -4.47
C GLN A 480 -7.35 27.99 -3.41
N LYS A 481 -8.68 28.15 -3.33
CA LYS A 481 -9.36 29.03 -2.35
C LYS A 481 -9.04 28.67 -0.89
N HIS A 482 -8.86 27.38 -0.60
CA HIS A 482 -8.54 26.89 0.74
C HIS A 482 -7.03 26.60 0.95
N GLY A 483 -6.16 27.00 0.02
CA GLY A 483 -4.71 26.84 0.15
C GLY A 483 -4.22 25.39 0.20
N ARG A 484 -4.98 24.45 -0.34
CA ARG A 484 -4.65 23.01 -0.29
C ARG A 484 -3.50 22.69 -1.24
N THR A 485 -2.54 21.90 -0.77
CA THR A 485 -1.48 21.36 -1.64
C THR A 485 -2.07 20.28 -2.54
N VAL A 486 -1.81 20.34 -3.85
CA VAL A 486 -2.26 19.33 -4.83
C VAL A 486 -1.16 18.29 -5.06
N GLY A 487 -1.53 17.01 -5.09
CA GLY A 487 -0.56 15.90 -5.04
C GLY A 487 -0.02 15.61 -3.64
N TRP A 488 1.03 14.80 -3.52
CA TRP A 488 1.54 14.28 -2.26
C TRP A 488 3.07 14.04 -2.28
N LYS A 489 3.68 14.00 -1.10
CA LYS A 489 5.08 13.61 -0.85
C LYS A 489 5.14 12.15 -0.43
N THR A 490 5.68 11.28 -1.29
CA THR A 490 5.71 9.82 -1.09
C THR A 490 6.47 9.36 0.16
N THR A 491 7.41 10.17 0.64
CA THR A 491 8.22 9.95 1.85
C THR A 491 7.52 10.26 3.16
N VAL A 492 6.28 10.75 3.14
CA VAL A 492 5.49 11.02 4.34
C VAL A 492 4.66 9.78 4.70
N ASP A 493 4.68 9.39 5.97
CA ASP A 493 3.92 8.26 6.51
C ASP A 493 3.46 8.53 7.97
N PRO A 494 2.53 7.72 8.53
CA PRO A 494 2.00 7.97 9.88
C PRO A 494 2.93 7.60 11.05
N TYR A 495 4.01 6.85 10.82
CA TYR A 495 4.79 6.17 11.87
C TYR A 495 6.22 6.69 12.04
N SER A 496 6.85 7.25 11.00
CA SER A 496 8.24 7.71 10.99
C SER A 496 8.52 8.86 11.97
N GLN A 497 7.50 9.62 12.37
CA GLN A 497 7.61 10.60 13.48
C GLN A 497 7.89 9.96 14.85
N TYR A 498 7.45 8.71 15.05
CA TYR A 498 7.70 7.92 16.26
C TYR A 498 8.99 7.10 16.18
N ALA A 499 9.64 7.06 15.01
CA ALA A 499 10.70 6.10 14.72
C ALA A 499 12.08 6.56 15.20
N THR A 500 12.86 5.60 15.70
CA THR A 500 14.28 5.78 16.03
C THR A 500 15.11 4.89 15.11
N LYS A 501 16.14 5.47 14.49
CA LYS A 501 17.02 4.77 13.55
C LYS A 501 18.12 4.04 14.31
N VAL A 502 18.37 2.79 13.95
CA VAL A 502 19.39 1.92 14.52
C VAL A 502 20.48 1.68 13.48
N ARG A 503 21.74 1.59 13.91
CA ARG A 503 22.87 1.12 13.10
C ARG A 503 23.73 0.15 13.91
N ILE A 504 24.12 -0.97 13.30
CA ILE A 504 24.86 -2.04 13.95
C ILE A 504 26.13 -2.35 13.15
N SER A 505 27.28 -2.29 13.82
CA SER A 505 28.60 -2.45 13.20
C SER A 505 29.33 -3.70 13.68
N LEU A 506 28.76 -4.89 13.43
CA LEU A 506 29.27 -6.18 13.95
C LEU A 506 30.77 -6.40 13.67
N LYS A 507 31.22 -6.14 12.43
CA LYS A 507 32.64 -6.27 12.06
C LYS A 507 33.58 -5.28 12.75
N ALA A 508 33.07 -4.13 13.19
CA ALA A 508 33.86 -3.17 13.96
C ALA A 508 34.00 -3.60 15.43
N ALA A 509 33.01 -4.31 15.98
CA ALA A 509 33.05 -4.84 17.34
C ALA A 509 33.86 -6.15 17.45
N MET A 510 33.67 -7.08 16.50
CA MET A 510 34.12 -8.47 16.62
C MET A 510 35.10 -8.92 15.53
N GLY A 511 35.42 -8.07 14.54
CA GLY A 511 36.35 -8.44 13.46
C GLY A 511 35.85 -9.64 12.65
N ASP A 512 36.67 -10.69 12.60
CA ASP A 512 36.38 -11.95 11.89
C ASP A 512 35.47 -12.90 12.69
N ASP A 513 35.34 -12.72 14.02
CA ASP A 513 34.43 -13.48 14.89
C ASP A 513 32.98 -12.95 14.83
N ALA A 514 32.70 -11.97 13.97
CA ALA A 514 31.38 -11.34 13.83
C ALA A 514 30.32 -12.34 13.31
N TYR A 515 29.27 -12.55 14.11
CA TYR A 515 28.12 -13.38 13.72
C TYR A 515 27.29 -12.76 12.58
N SER A 516 26.44 -13.59 11.96
CA SER A 516 25.56 -13.15 10.87
C SER A 516 24.24 -12.59 11.41
N TRP A 517 23.93 -11.33 11.10
CA TRP A 517 22.65 -10.72 11.44
C TRP A 517 21.52 -11.35 10.62
N ASN A 518 20.57 -11.99 11.29
CA ASN A 518 19.48 -12.75 10.68
C ASN A 518 18.17 -12.55 11.47
N ALA A 519 17.09 -13.21 11.04
CA ALA A 519 15.77 -13.08 11.66
C ALA A 519 15.73 -13.41 13.17
N ASN A 520 16.60 -14.30 13.66
CA ASN A 520 16.70 -14.62 15.08
C ASN A 520 17.33 -13.47 15.88
N GLU A 521 18.37 -12.82 15.34
CA GLU A 521 19.00 -11.64 15.94
C GLU A 521 18.02 -10.46 15.96
N MET A 522 17.26 -10.27 14.89
CA MET A 522 16.19 -9.27 14.83
C MET A 522 15.07 -9.55 15.85
N TYR A 523 14.67 -10.81 16.04
CA TYR A 523 13.71 -11.19 17.08
C TYR A 523 14.26 -10.92 18.49
N LEU A 524 15.52 -11.29 18.76
CA LEU A 524 16.20 -11.01 20.03
C LEU A 524 16.32 -9.50 20.28
N PHE A 525 16.54 -8.70 19.23
CA PHE A 525 16.59 -7.25 19.32
C PHE A 525 15.24 -6.68 19.74
N LYS A 526 14.17 -7.06 19.01
CA LYS A 526 12.79 -6.69 19.34
C LYS A 526 12.40 -7.10 20.77
N ALA A 527 12.82 -8.28 21.23
CA ALA A 527 12.60 -8.74 22.60
C ALA A 527 13.33 -7.88 23.65
N ASN A 528 14.56 -7.45 23.39
CA ASN A 528 15.31 -6.56 24.29
C ASN A 528 14.71 -5.14 24.36
N ILE A 529 14.24 -4.58 23.23
CA ILE A 529 13.54 -3.29 23.21
C ILE A 529 12.19 -3.40 23.96
N ALA A 530 11.44 -4.49 23.75
CA ALA A 530 10.20 -4.75 24.49
C ALA A 530 10.44 -4.88 26.00
N TYR A 531 11.53 -5.54 26.42
CA TYR A 531 11.96 -5.59 27.81
C TYR A 531 12.26 -4.19 28.37
N ALA A 532 13.01 -3.36 27.65
CA ALA A 532 13.35 -1.99 28.07
C ALA A 532 12.08 -1.14 28.27
N LEU A 533 11.10 -1.24 27.36
CA LEU A 533 9.80 -0.56 27.49
C LEU A 533 8.98 -1.06 28.68
N ARG A 534 8.88 -2.39 28.90
CA ARG A 534 8.21 -2.95 30.09
C ARG A 534 8.78 -2.37 31.38
N GLN A 535 10.10 -2.35 31.51
CA GLN A 535 10.78 -1.86 32.72
C GLN A 535 10.61 -0.35 32.88
N TYR A 536 10.70 0.42 31.80
CA TYR A 536 10.49 1.87 31.81
C TYR A 536 9.08 2.26 32.25
N TYR A 537 8.04 1.62 31.70
CA TYR A 537 6.66 1.88 32.12
C TYR A 537 6.36 1.34 33.53
N SER A 538 6.99 0.24 33.94
CA SER A 538 6.90 -0.24 35.33
C SER A 538 7.48 0.75 36.35
N GLN A 539 8.42 1.63 35.97
CA GLN A 539 8.90 2.74 36.82
C GLN A 539 7.97 3.95 36.84
N LYS A 540 6.99 4.02 35.92
CA LYS A 540 5.90 5.01 35.90
C LYS A 540 4.59 4.47 36.52
N ASP A 541 4.66 3.38 37.29
CA ASP A 541 3.51 2.64 37.83
C ASP A 541 2.50 2.15 36.76
N GLN A 542 2.95 1.93 35.52
CA GLN A 542 2.13 1.46 34.40
C GLN A 542 2.54 0.05 33.95
N ASN A 543 1.65 -0.94 34.12
CA ASN A 543 1.91 -2.32 33.71
C ASN A 543 1.50 -2.56 32.24
N LEU A 544 2.42 -2.29 31.31
CA LEU A 544 2.22 -2.50 29.87
C LEU A 544 3.02 -3.73 29.38
N PRO A 545 2.37 -4.84 28.95
CA PRO A 545 3.03 -6.12 28.72
C PRO A 545 3.71 -6.26 27.33
N PHE A 546 4.50 -5.28 26.88
CA PHE A 546 5.14 -5.26 25.55
C PHE A 546 5.81 -6.59 25.15
N THR A 547 5.51 -7.13 23.98
CA THR A 547 6.19 -8.29 23.40
C THR A 547 7.08 -7.87 22.22
N ALA A 548 7.86 -8.79 21.67
CA ALA A 548 8.62 -8.55 20.44
C ALA A 548 7.70 -8.15 19.26
N GLU A 549 6.44 -8.59 19.24
CA GLU A 549 5.45 -8.22 18.21
C GLU A 549 5.02 -6.76 18.28
N ASN A 550 5.16 -6.11 19.44
CA ASN A 550 4.89 -4.67 19.56
C ASN A 550 6.00 -3.81 18.95
N ILE A 551 7.18 -4.38 18.67
CA ILE A 551 8.34 -3.65 18.13
C ILE A 551 8.43 -3.93 16.62
N LEU A 552 8.05 -2.94 15.83
CA LEU A 552 8.05 -3.03 14.37
C LEU A 552 9.37 -2.46 13.83
N THR A 553 9.95 -3.13 12.83
CA THR A 553 11.15 -2.68 12.11
C THR A 553 10.88 -2.56 10.63
N TYR A 554 11.57 -1.63 9.97
CA TYR A 554 11.44 -1.36 8.55
C TYR A 554 12.68 -0.66 7.97
N GLU A 555 12.75 -0.59 6.63
CA GLU A 555 13.94 -0.14 5.88
C GLU A 555 15.23 -0.85 6.32
N GLU A 556 15.17 -2.19 6.45
CA GLU A 556 16.33 -2.98 6.80
C GLU A 556 17.34 -3.02 5.65
N THR A 557 18.61 -2.72 5.95
CA THR A 557 19.67 -2.58 4.94
C THR A 557 20.80 -3.59 5.14
N PRO A 558 21.54 -3.98 4.06
CA PRO A 558 22.69 -4.88 4.17
C PRO A 558 23.84 -4.40 5.08
N ARG A 559 23.83 -3.13 5.49
CA ARG A 559 24.77 -2.55 6.48
C ARG A 559 24.22 -2.60 7.91
N ILE A 560 23.19 -3.41 8.15
CA ILE A 560 22.49 -3.57 9.44
C ILE A 560 22.08 -2.21 10.03
N SER A 561 21.36 -1.43 9.22
CA SER A 561 20.62 -0.25 9.68
C SER A 561 19.15 -0.42 9.30
N PHE A 562 18.27 0.00 10.21
CA PHE A 562 16.82 -0.08 10.11
C PHE A 562 16.20 0.98 11.02
N TYR A 563 14.90 1.22 10.87
CA TYR A 563 14.11 2.02 11.80
C TYR A 563 13.30 1.11 12.72
N MET A 564 13.04 1.56 13.94
CA MET A 564 12.15 0.87 14.88
C MET A 564 11.08 1.82 15.45
N VAL A 565 9.86 1.28 15.64
CA VAL A 565 8.73 1.91 16.35
C VAL A 565 8.11 0.89 17.31
N ALA A 566 7.46 1.36 18.37
CA ALA A 566 6.65 0.50 19.25
C ALA A 566 5.16 0.84 19.16
N THR A 567 4.32 -0.18 19.15
CA THR A 567 2.86 -0.07 19.31
C THR A 567 2.44 -0.32 20.76
N HIS A 568 1.34 0.27 21.20
CA HIS A 568 0.84 0.11 22.56
C HIS A 568 0.26 -1.32 22.77
N PRO A 569 0.63 -2.08 23.82
CA PRO A 569 0.25 -3.49 23.94
C PRO A 569 -1.25 -3.73 24.06
N GLY A 570 -1.97 -2.83 24.73
CA GLY A 570 -3.44 -2.85 24.81
C GLY A 570 -4.15 -2.13 23.66
N ASN A 571 -3.41 -1.52 22.73
CA ASN A 571 -3.97 -0.80 21.59
C ASN A 571 -2.97 -0.75 20.42
N PRO A 572 -2.86 -1.83 19.61
CA PRO A 572 -1.85 -1.92 18.55
C PRO A 572 -1.93 -0.83 17.48
N SER A 573 -3.06 -0.11 17.41
CA SER A 573 -3.29 1.03 16.51
C SER A 573 -2.60 2.33 16.97
N THR A 574 -2.11 2.40 18.21
CA THR A 574 -1.43 3.59 18.77
C THR A 574 0.08 3.37 18.86
N TYR A 575 0.87 4.33 18.36
CA TYR A 575 2.33 4.31 18.54
C TYR A 575 2.75 4.91 19.88
N ILE A 576 3.79 4.34 20.48
CA ILE A 576 4.46 4.92 21.66
C ILE A 576 5.20 6.20 21.25
N HIS A 577 5.06 7.26 22.05
CA HIS A 577 5.79 8.51 21.81
C HIS A 577 7.31 8.27 21.76
N LYS A 578 7.96 8.88 20.76
CA LYS A 578 9.41 8.76 20.56
C LYS A 578 10.22 9.14 21.81
N SER A 579 9.77 10.12 22.58
CA SER A 579 10.40 10.51 23.85
C SER A 579 10.43 9.38 24.89
N ASP A 580 9.38 8.57 24.97
CA ASP A 580 9.29 7.44 25.90
C ASP A 580 10.12 6.25 25.38
N MET A 581 10.12 6.00 24.07
CA MET A 581 11.02 5.02 23.43
C MET A 581 12.50 5.38 23.68
N ASP A 582 12.90 6.61 23.36
CA ASP A 582 14.28 7.06 23.49
C ASP A 582 14.74 7.09 24.96
N ALA A 583 13.83 7.39 25.90
CA ALA A 583 14.10 7.31 27.33
C ALA A 583 14.25 5.86 27.82
N ALA A 584 13.39 4.94 27.39
CA ALA A 584 13.50 3.51 27.73
C ALA A 584 14.79 2.89 27.19
N VAL A 585 15.13 3.19 25.93
CA VAL A 585 16.39 2.75 25.30
C VAL A 585 17.60 3.33 26.03
N ARG A 586 17.61 4.64 26.36
CA ARG A 586 18.70 5.26 27.14
C ARG A 586 18.88 4.58 28.51
N LEU A 587 17.80 4.30 29.22
CA LEU A 587 17.84 3.73 30.57
C LEU A 587 18.38 2.29 30.59
N TYR A 588 18.11 1.50 29.54
CA TYR A 588 18.51 0.10 29.44
C TYR A 588 19.63 -0.18 28.42
N ARG A 589 20.27 0.87 27.88
CA ARG A 589 21.26 0.78 26.79
C ARG A 589 22.38 -0.22 27.06
N GLY A 590 23.00 -0.17 28.23
CA GLY A 590 24.05 -1.10 28.62
C GLY A 590 23.65 -2.57 28.53
N ARG A 591 22.42 -2.91 28.96
CA ARG A 591 21.89 -4.28 28.87
C ARG A 591 21.58 -4.70 27.42
N ILE A 592 21.10 -3.77 26.59
CA ILE A 592 20.84 -4.03 25.17
C ILE A 592 22.18 -4.30 24.46
N ASN A 593 23.20 -3.47 24.72
CA ASN A 593 24.56 -3.64 24.21
C ASN A 593 25.17 -5.00 24.61
N GLU A 594 25.10 -5.34 25.91
CA GLU A 594 25.58 -6.63 26.45
C GLU A 594 24.95 -7.84 25.75
N ALA A 595 23.65 -7.78 25.43
CA ALA A 595 22.93 -8.87 24.77
C ALA A 595 23.46 -9.20 23.36
N PHE A 596 24.14 -8.26 22.70
CA PHE A 596 24.70 -8.40 21.35
C PHE A 596 26.23 -8.39 21.29
N GLN A 597 26.91 -8.29 22.44
CA GLN A 597 28.36 -8.08 22.55
C GLN A 597 28.84 -6.81 21.83
N LEU A 598 28.04 -5.74 21.94
CA LEU A 598 28.31 -4.43 21.32
C LEU A 598 28.56 -3.35 22.38
N ASP A 599 28.91 -2.16 21.92
CA ASP A 599 29.09 -0.95 22.72
C ASP A 599 28.31 0.25 22.12
N ASP A 600 28.39 1.40 22.76
CA ASP A 600 27.66 2.61 22.33
C ASP A 600 28.12 3.18 20.96
N TYR A 601 29.26 2.72 20.43
CA TYR A 601 29.78 3.11 19.12
C TYR A 601 29.38 2.12 18.02
N THR A 602 29.23 0.85 18.36
CA THR A 602 28.93 -0.26 17.45
C THR A 602 27.45 -0.64 17.42
N LEU A 603 26.67 -0.25 18.44
CA LEU A 603 25.21 -0.18 18.44
C LEU A 603 24.75 1.29 18.61
N GLU A 604 24.52 1.97 17.49
CA GLU A 604 24.08 3.36 17.47
C GLU A 604 22.55 3.45 17.39
N PHE A 605 21.94 4.12 18.38
CA PHE A 605 20.58 4.64 18.29
C PHE A 605 20.66 6.12 17.92
N VAL A 606 20.37 6.45 16.66
CA VAL A 606 20.61 7.79 16.09
C VAL A 606 19.73 8.83 16.81
N GLY A 607 20.37 9.80 17.46
CA GLY A 607 19.72 10.83 18.28
C GLY A 607 19.71 10.55 19.79
N ILE A 608 19.97 9.30 20.21
CA ILE A 608 20.14 8.95 21.63
C ILE A 608 21.62 8.99 21.97
N VAL A 609 22.03 9.98 22.77
CA VAL A 609 23.43 10.09 23.22
C VAL A 609 23.90 8.83 23.98
N PRO A 610 25.19 8.44 23.85
CA PRO A 610 25.81 7.39 24.64
C PRO A 610 25.62 7.56 26.15
N THR A 611 25.54 6.44 26.86
CA THR A 611 25.69 6.37 28.30
C THR A 611 27.18 6.42 28.65
N LEU A 612 27.75 7.63 28.62
CA LEU A 612 29.13 7.84 29.08
C LEU A 612 29.26 7.40 30.54
N ALA A 613 29.89 6.25 30.78
CA ALA A 613 30.41 5.92 32.10
C ALA A 613 31.40 7.01 32.52
N PRO A 614 31.37 7.48 33.78
CA PRO A 614 32.43 8.36 34.27
C PRO A 614 33.77 7.64 34.11
N PRO A 615 34.83 8.32 33.63
CA PRO A 615 36.12 7.68 33.42
C PRO A 615 36.60 7.06 34.74
N VAL A 616 37.02 5.79 34.68
CA VAL A 616 37.43 5.02 35.85
C VAL A 616 38.54 5.77 36.58
N GLN A 617 38.19 6.38 37.72
CA GLN A 617 39.20 6.93 38.63
C GLN A 617 39.99 5.74 39.18
N GLN A 618 41.21 5.56 38.69
CA GLN A 618 42.11 4.58 39.28
C GLN A 618 42.34 4.96 40.75
N PRO A 619 42.23 4.00 41.70
CA PRO A 619 42.24 4.29 43.14
C PRO A 619 43.58 4.86 43.63
N VAL A 620 44.62 4.82 42.80
CA VAL A 620 45.90 5.47 43.02
C VAL A 620 46.32 6.17 41.72
N GLN A 621 46.74 7.43 41.81
CA GLN A 621 47.32 8.12 40.65
C GLN A 621 48.68 7.48 40.32
N VAL A 622 48.81 6.88 39.13
CA VAL A 622 50.00 6.11 38.72
C VAL A 622 51.32 6.89 38.90
N TRP A 623 51.29 8.21 38.69
CA TRP A 623 52.45 9.08 38.89
C TRP A 623 52.91 9.17 40.36
N LEU A 624 52.01 9.05 41.35
CA LEU A 624 52.38 9.02 42.78
C LEU A 624 53.12 7.73 43.14
N VAL A 625 52.74 6.60 42.54
CA VAL A 625 53.43 5.31 42.73
C VAL A 625 54.82 5.38 42.11
N LEU A 626 54.93 5.86 40.86
CA LEU A 626 56.21 6.07 40.18
C LEU A 626 57.11 7.05 40.95
N PHE A 627 56.56 8.17 41.42
CA PHE A 627 57.27 9.15 42.23
C PHE A 627 57.77 8.53 43.55
N GLY A 628 56.94 7.75 44.23
CA GLY A 628 57.33 7.04 45.46
C GLY A 628 58.48 6.05 45.23
N VAL A 629 58.45 5.28 44.14
CA VAL A 629 59.53 4.34 43.77
C VAL A 629 60.82 5.08 43.42
N VAL A 630 60.74 6.13 42.60
CA VAL A 630 61.92 6.94 42.20
C VAL A 630 62.54 7.68 43.39
N MET A 631 61.73 8.25 44.28
CA MET A 631 62.21 8.89 45.51
C MET A 631 62.79 7.88 46.50
N GLY A 632 62.18 6.70 46.64
CA GLY A 632 62.73 5.61 47.45
C GLY A 632 64.12 5.18 46.98
N LEU A 633 64.29 5.01 45.66
CA LEU A 633 65.58 4.65 45.06
C LEU A 633 66.63 5.76 45.22
N THR A 634 66.29 7.03 44.97
CA THR A 634 67.26 8.13 45.13
C THR A 634 67.67 8.35 46.59
N VAL A 635 66.76 8.18 47.56
CA VAL A 635 67.10 8.22 49.00
C VAL A 635 68.01 7.05 49.38
N LEU A 636 67.73 5.83 48.93
CA LEU A 636 68.59 4.65 49.19
C LEU A 636 69.99 4.81 48.59
N VAL A 637 70.10 5.32 47.36
CA VAL A 637 71.39 5.64 46.71
C VAL A 637 72.12 6.75 47.46
N GLY A 638 71.43 7.82 47.87
CA GLY A 638 72.01 8.89 48.68
C GLY A 638 72.57 8.42 50.01
N VAL A 639 71.82 7.60 50.75
CA VAL A 639 72.27 6.99 52.02
C VAL A 639 73.46 6.06 51.79
N TYR A 640 73.44 5.24 50.73
CA TYR A 640 74.57 4.38 50.36
C TYR A 640 75.85 5.18 50.07
N LEU A 641 75.75 6.28 49.32
CA LEU A 641 76.87 7.17 49.00
C LEU A 641 77.44 7.87 50.25
N VAL A 642 76.59 8.33 51.17
CA VAL A 642 77.03 8.92 52.45
C VAL A 642 77.77 7.88 53.30
N ILE A 643 77.22 6.67 53.45
CA ILE A 643 77.83 5.60 54.25
C ILE A 643 79.19 5.16 53.66
N THR A 644 79.27 4.99 52.33
CA THR A 644 80.53 4.64 51.65
C THR A 644 81.58 5.76 51.75
N GLY A 645 81.20 7.02 51.55
CA GLY A 645 82.10 8.17 51.71
C GLY A 645 82.67 8.33 53.13
N VAL A 646 81.87 8.06 54.18
CA VAL A 646 82.35 8.02 55.58
C VAL A 646 83.32 6.84 55.80
N LYS A 647 83.04 5.69 55.19
CA LYS A 647 83.88 4.47 55.30
C LYS A 647 85.24 4.66 54.62
N GLU A 648 85.31 5.35 53.48
CA GLU A 648 86.57 5.69 52.82
C GLU A 648 87.39 6.73 53.58
N ARG A 649 86.76 7.78 54.16
CA ARG A 649 87.47 8.77 54.98
C ARG A 649 88.17 8.14 56.19
N LYS A 650 87.57 7.14 56.83
CA LYS A 650 88.23 6.37 57.92
C LYS A 650 89.44 5.55 57.45
N LYS A 651 89.56 5.21 56.16
CA LYS A 651 90.63 4.35 55.62
C LYS A 651 91.89 5.11 55.16
N LYS A 652 91.87 6.45 55.12
CA LYS A 652 93.00 7.29 54.64
C LYS A 652 93.89 7.90 55.73
N SER A 653 93.69 7.56 57.01
CA SER A 653 94.38 8.20 58.15
C SER A 653 95.74 7.60 58.55
N SER A 654 96.33 6.70 57.77
CA SER A 654 97.65 6.09 58.07
C SER A 654 98.51 5.86 56.82
N LYS A 655 99.65 6.56 56.73
CA LYS A 655 100.74 6.54 55.71
C LYS A 655 101.99 7.22 56.34
N PRO A 656 103.21 7.24 55.74
CA PRO A 656 103.81 6.43 54.65
C PRO A 656 104.82 5.44 55.30
N PRO A 657 106.16 5.38 55.04
CA PRO A 657 107.04 5.40 53.82
C PRO A 657 107.79 4.03 53.61
N ALA A 658 108.81 3.82 52.75
CA ALA A 658 109.14 4.21 51.36
C ALA A 658 110.34 3.34 50.85
N GLU A 659 110.77 3.51 49.58
CA GLU A 659 111.95 2.91 48.88
C GLU A 659 111.91 1.36 48.65
N ASN A 660 112.20 0.72 47.49
CA ASN A 660 113.06 0.94 46.28
C ASN A 660 114.55 0.52 46.52
N PRO A 661 115.35 -0.04 45.56
CA PRO A 661 115.12 -0.50 44.16
C PRO A 661 115.65 -1.95 43.82
N TYR A 662 115.58 -2.31 42.51
CA TYR A 662 116.32 -3.36 41.76
C TYR A 662 115.71 -4.77 41.50
N SER A 663 114.89 -4.87 40.43
CA SER A 663 115.09 -5.73 39.22
C SER A 663 113.80 -5.67 38.35
N ILE A 664 113.70 -4.98 37.20
CA ILE A 664 114.26 -5.28 35.85
C ILE A 664 113.74 -6.66 35.38
N ASP A 665 112.95 -6.83 34.29
CA ASP A 665 112.81 -6.13 32.99
C ASP A 665 111.31 -5.89 32.57
N VAL A 666 110.93 -4.69 32.06
CA VAL A 666 110.63 -4.31 30.63
C VAL A 666 109.32 -4.90 30.06
N ASP A 667 108.19 -4.19 30.01
CA ASP A 667 107.75 -3.09 29.10
C ASP A 667 107.22 -3.57 27.71
N GLY A 668 106.19 -2.97 27.09
CA GLY A 668 105.47 -1.73 27.44
C GLY A 668 104.12 -1.56 26.71
N ILE A 669 103.48 -0.39 26.92
CA ILE A 669 102.06 -0.11 26.64
C ILE A 669 101.86 0.69 25.34
N SER A 670 100.69 0.57 24.70
CA SER A 670 100.09 1.69 23.95
C SER A 670 98.57 1.71 24.07
N ASN A 671 98.00 2.90 24.24
CA ASN A 671 96.57 3.19 24.26
C ASN A 671 96.39 4.60 23.69
N ALA A 672 95.48 4.79 22.74
CA ALA A 672 95.07 6.12 22.26
C ALA A 672 93.64 6.07 21.70
N ALA A 673 92.90 7.15 21.86
CA ALA A 673 91.56 7.35 21.31
C ALA A 673 91.48 8.74 20.69
N TYR A 674 90.90 8.88 19.48
CA TYR A 674 90.07 10.02 19.04
C TYR A 674 89.61 9.84 17.57
N GLU A 675 88.38 10.31 17.27
CA GLU A 675 87.77 10.64 15.94
C GLU A 675 87.73 9.54 14.84
N ASP A 676 86.80 9.51 13.86
CA ASP A 676 85.89 10.55 13.33
C ASP A 676 84.50 9.97 12.89
N THR A 677 83.70 10.75 12.17
CA THR A 677 82.23 10.76 12.04
C THR A 677 81.63 10.25 10.70
N LYS A 678 80.29 10.25 10.64
CA LYS A 678 79.31 10.12 9.51
C LYS A 678 78.64 8.75 9.36
N ASP A 679 77.31 8.58 9.40
CA ASP A 679 76.13 9.30 8.84
C ASP A 679 75.78 8.94 7.39
N GLU A 680 74.63 8.25 7.25
CA GLU A 680 73.57 8.30 6.21
C GLU A 680 72.68 7.04 6.42
N GLN A 681 71.35 7.03 6.71
CA GLN A 681 70.19 7.84 6.26
C GLN A 681 70.10 7.94 4.71
N THR A 682 68.97 7.86 3.98
CA THR A 682 67.51 7.69 4.22
C THR A 682 66.85 7.32 2.87
N GLU A 683 65.54 7.08 2.63
CA GLU A 683 64.26 7.13 3.38
C GLU A 683 63.32 6.01 2.79
N LYS A 684 62.40 5.40 3.55
CA LYS A 684 60.91 5.58 3.57
C LYS A 684 60.08 5.36 2.29
N LEU A 685 58.91 4.73 2.53
CA LEU A 685 57.54 4.98 2.01
C LEU A 685 57.38 5.49 0.57
#